data_AF-A0A7C1AE42-F1
#
_entry.id   AF-A0A7C1AE42-F1
#
_cell.length_a   1.000
_cell.length_b   1.000
_cell.length_c   1.000
_cell.angle_alpha   90.00
_cell.angle_beta   90.00
_cell.angle_gamma   90.00
#
_symmetry.space_group_name_H-M   'P 1'
#
loop_
_entity.id
_entity.type
_entity.pdbx_description
1 polymer ?
#
loop_
_entity_poly.entity_id
_entity_poly.type
_entity_poly.pdbx_seq_one_letter_code
_entity_poly.pdbx_strand_id
1 'polypeptide(L)'
;IRTAWQVCVPEQNGGIEPSMVGGKTAYSLKGMTDVVFDTAPMPEYTDFLIRRIKAWHRLQALPDKEKKIAILYWNHPPGKQNVGASYLNIFKSIPNILGAMKKEGYTIKGALPLKEEIEKMILIGGRNVASYAPGELDKLIAKGSVIRIPVVRYKKWFAKLNHEFQEKVVRQWGRPDDFTIMTKNNEIIIPVVELGNIILLPQPTRAFGEDAAKLYHDPKICPHHQYIAFYLWLKKEFAADAIISLGKHGTHEWLPGKQIGLSLSCSPDILIQDIPNIYPYIVDNVGEGIQAKRRGRGVIIDHLIPPLEKGGSYMEYRKLTALIDEYHNALEMDASLAGAKLARVQKLIQKLGLDRDLQIKRVDDDAVEKVEHYILELQEKLMPCGLHVFGVSPGGKPLCDLAAAICFMSPEIKEDQMKTALKECGKKEMESLLRALDGGYIPAGEGNDPVRNPAAVPTGRNFYGFNIDKVPSKEAFALGKKMADEMIKDYMKKHAAYPDKIGIILWSTELQRNEGASIGAILNLLGITPVWDKKDKVIDLAPIPGRVLGRPRIDVIAQTSGLFRDSYAQVVRLIDRAVRMAGALKDVENFVAIHNKKIKQALLEKGCKEKDAQDLSQARVFGPMPGAYSHALQELIPNSGVWEDEKEIADVFIHHYSFAYGEKLWGKPLKSAYKKNLEDVKLTMHTRSSNLYYMLDNDDMFAFLGGLSLAVKSQKGEYPDVLVANLQDGKNVKLDDLAKSVGKALRTRYLNPKWIEGMKKEGYAGARQMDKFVEYLWGFQVTTPFAVDKTHWEQIYDVYIKDKYSLELKKFFDKNNPWALQSIAARMLEADRKKYWNAPEDMKKNLA
;
A
#
# COMPACT_ATOMS: atom_id res chain seq x y z
N ILE A 1 8.54 24.57 -3.73
CA ILE A 1 8.02 24.02 -5.01
C ILE A 1 6.51 24.19 -5.00
N ARG A 2 5.95 24.81 -6.03
CA ARG A 2 4.49 24.81 -6.26
C ARG A 2 4.15 23.51 -6.99
N THR A 3 3.90 22.44 -6.22
CA THR A 3 3.80 21.05 -6.73
C THR A 3 2.82 20.90 -7.89
N ALA A 4 1.66 21.56 -7.83
CA ALA A 4 0.64 21.48 -8.89
C ALA A 4 1.20 21.90 -10.25
N TRP A 5 1.81 23.09 -10.33
CA TRP A 5 2.30 23.67 -11.59
C TRP A 5 3.65 23.13 -12.03
N GLN A 6 4.57 22.90 -11.09
CA GLN A 6 5.96 22.55 -11.41
C GLN A 6 6.18 21.05 -11.58
N VAL A 7 5.21 20.21 -11.17
CA VAL A 7 5.36 18.74 -11.21
C VAL A 7 4.12 18.06 -11.77
N CYS A 8 2.93 18.27 -11.21
CA CYS A 8 1.73 17.55 -11.67
C CYS A 8 1.36 17.88 -13.13
N VAL A 9 1.39 19.16 -13.53
CA VAL A 9 1.10 19.56 -14.91
C VAL A 9 2.14 19.00 -15.90
N PRO A 10 3.47 19.07 -15.65
CA PRO A 10 4.44 18.36 -16.48
C PRO A 10 4.18 16.86 -16.58
N GLU A 11 3.81 16.17 -15.49
CA GLU A 11 3.48 14.73 -15.52
C GLU A 11 2.31 14.42 -16.46
N GLN A 12 1.31 15.29 -16.54
CA GLN A 12 0.18 15.18 -17.48
C GLN A 12 0.62 15.27 -18.96
N ASN A 13 1.74 15.95 -19.20
CA ASN A 13 2.35 16.09 -20.53
C ASN A 13 3.47 15.05 -20.76
N GLY A 14 3.54 14.00 -19.93
CA GLY A 14 4.55 12.95 -20.04
C GLY A 14 5.92 13.32 -19.48
N GLY A 15 6.02 14.45 -18.77
CA GLY A 15 7.21 14.85 -18.04
C GLY A 15 7.64 13.81 -17.03
N ILE A 16 8.95 13.59 -16.96
CA ILE A 16 9.61 12.65 -16.04
C ILE A 16 10.64 13.40 -15.20
N GLU A 17 11.10 12.75 -14.12
CA GLU A 17 12.29 13.17 -13.37
C GLU A 17 12.30 14.64 -12.90
N PRO A 18 11.35 15.05 -12.04
CA PRO A 18 11.32 16.41 -11.51
C PRO A 18 12.66 16.74 -10.82
N SER A 19 13.40 17.66 -11.42
CA SER A 19 14.78 18.00 -11.04
C SER A 19 14.90 19.48 -10.71
N MET A 20 15.66 19.80 -9.66
CA MET A 20 15.98 21.17 -9.31
C MET A 20 17.08 21.69 -10.25
N VAL A 21 16.99 22.92 -10.72
CA VAL A 21 18.06 23.57 -11.52
C VAL A 21 18.36 25.00 -11.05
N GLY A 22 17.47 25.56 -10.22
CA GLY A 22 17.58 26.90 -9.66
C GLY A 22 16.46 27.17 -8.66
N GLY A 23 16.56 28.28 -7.94
CA GLY A 23 15.57 28.68 -6.93
C GLY A 23 15.59 30.17 -6.64
N LYS A 24 14.49 30.65 -6.03
CA LYS A 24 14.39 32.05 -5.60
C LYS A 24 15.35 32.30 -4.43
N THR A 25 16.19 33.30 -4.58
CA THR A 25 17.11 33.80 -3.57
C THR A 25 16.69 35.23 -3.21
N ALA A 26 16.66 35.51 -1.91
CA ALA A 26 16.36 36.84 -1.39
C ALA A 26 17.62 37.71 -1.42
N TYR A 27 17.48 38.94 -1.90
CA TYR A 27 18.51 39.96 -1.90
C TYR A 27 17.99 41.21 -1.21
N SER A 28 18.83 41.81 -0.38
CA SER A 28 18.59 43.13 0.20
C SER A 28 19.40 44.13 -0.59
N LEU A 29 18.73 45.05 -1.30
CA LEU A 29 19.40 46.13 -2.01
C LEU A 29 19.85 47.18 -1.00
N LYS A 30 21.10 47.63 -1.11
CA LYS A 30 21.69 48.61 -0.17
C LYS A 30 20.86 49.90 -0.20
N GLY A 31 20.30 50.28 0.96
CA GLY A 31 19.43 51.46 1.09
C GLY A 31 17.93 51.20 0.91
N MET A 32 17.50 49.96 0.65
CA MET A 32 16.09 49.58 0.59
C MET A 32 15.71 48.68 1.77
N THR A 33 14.50 48.88 2.31
CA THR A 33 13.90 47.99 3.33
C THR A 33 13.25 46.74 2.72
N ASP A 34 13.00 46.76 1.40
CA ASP A 34 12.34 45.68 0.69
C ASP A 34 13.30 44.55 0.29
N VAL A 35 12.84 43.31 0.48
CA VAL A 35 13.52 42.11 -0.01
C VAL A 35 13.10 41.83 -1.44
N VAL A 36 14.05 41.88 -2.37
CA VAL A 36 13.83 41.49 -3.78
C VAL A 36 14.20 40.02 -3.95
N PHE A 37 13.46 39.29 -4.78
CA PHE A 37 13.76 37.90 -5.10
C PHE A 37 14.26 37.79 -6.54
N ASP A 38 15.42 37.16 -6.72
CA ASP A 38 15.92 36.76 -8.04
C ASP A 38 16.08 35.23 -8.08
N THR A 39 16.13 34.64 -9.28
CA THR A 39 16.29 33.20 -9.46
C THR A 39 17.76 32.86 -9.70
N ALA A 40 18.38 32.20 -8.72
CA ALA A 40 19.78 31.77 -8.82
C ALA A 40 19.86 30.33 -9.36
N PRO A 41 20.81 30.03 -10.28
CA PRO A 41 21.07 28.67 -10.72
C PRO A 41 21.68 27.82 -9.60
N MET A 42 21.54 26.50 -9.71
CA MET A 42 22.17 25.52 -8.82
C MET A 42 23.06 24.59 -9.65
N PRO A 43 24.33 24.97 -9.93
CA PRO A 43 25.19 24.30 -10.92
C PRO A 43 25.32 22.79 -10.72
N GLU A 44 25.52 22.32 -9.48
CA GLU A 44 25.66 20.90 -9.16
C GLU A 44 24.44 20.07 -9.58
N TYR A 45 23.24 20.65 -9.50
CA TYR A 45 22.00 20.00 -9.90
C TYR A 45 21.80 20.04 -11.41
N THR A 46 22.23 21.13 -12.05
CA THR A 46 22.29 21.23 -13.51
C THR A 46 23.24 20.16 -14.07
N ASP A 47 24.42 19.98 -13.48
CA ASP A 47 25.38 18.95 -13.88
C ASP A 47 24.81 17.54 -13.69
N PHE A 48 24.10 17.30 -12.58
CA PHE A 48 23.37 16.05 -12.36
C PHE A 48 22.34 15.80 -13.46
N LEU A 49 21.52 16.79 -13.80
CA LEU A 49 20.53 16.69 -14.88
C LEU A 49 21.19 16.46 -16.25
N ILE A 50 22.31 17.13 -16.54
CA ILE A 50 23.07 16.91 -17.78
C ILE A 50 23.56 15.46 -17.87
N ARG A 51 24.04 14.86 -16.76
CA ARG A 51 24.41 13.44 -16.74
C ARG A 51 23.23 12.52 -17.03
N ARG A 52 22.05 12.83 -16.49
CA ARG A 52 20.80 12.11 -16.80
C ARG A 52 20.45 12.19 -18.28
N ILE A 53 20.46 13.38 -18.85
CA ILE A 53 20.18 13.60 -20.28
C ILE A 53 21.18 12.82 -21.15
N LYS A 54 22.48 12.86 -20.80
CA LYS A 54 23.51 12.08 -21.50
C LYS A 54 23.28 10.57 -21.40
N ALA A 55 22.79 10.07 -20.26
CA ALA A 55 22.49 8.65 -20.10
C ALA A 55 21.29 8.21 -20.96
N TRP A 56 20.22 9.00 -21.01
CA TRP A 56 19.10 8.76 -21.93
C TRP A 56 19.53 8.82 -23.40
N HIS A 57 20.34 9.82 -23.77
CA HIS A 57 20.87 9.92 -25.13
C HIS A 57 21.79 8.73 -25.48
N ARG A 58 22.64 8.30 -24.54
CA ARG A 58 23.45 7.09 -24.73
C ARG A 58 22.58 5.86 -24.96
N LEU A 59 21.53 5.68 -24.16
CA LEU A 59 20.58 4.58 -24.33
C LEU A 59 19.94 4.60 -25.72
N GLN A 60 19.60 5.78 -26.25
CA GLN A 60 19.08 5.94 -27.60
C GLN A 60 20.12 5.67 -28.70
N ALA A 61 21.38 6.04 -28.47
CA ALA A 61 22.44 5.96 -29.48
C ALA A 61 23.10 4.57 -29.60
N LEU A 62 23.04 3.76 -28.53
CA LEU A 62 23.65 2.43 -28.53
C LEU A 62 22.84 1.44 -29.38
N PRO A 63 23.50 0.59 -30.18
CA PRO A 63 22.84 -0.57 -30.79
C PRO A 63 22.27 -1.51 -29.72
N ASP A 64 21.08 -2.08 -29.94
CA ASP A 64 20.39 -2.95 -28.96
C ASP A 64 21.24 -4.12 -28.48
N LYS A 65 22.05 -4.70 -29.37
CA LYS A 65 22.98 -5.79 -29.05
C LYS A 65 24.04 -5.39 -28.00
N GLU A 66 24.36 -4.11 -27.88
CA GLU A 66 25.39 -3.58 -26.96
C GLU A 66 24.79 -3.06 -25.64
N LYS A 67 23.49 -2.79 -25.59
CA LYS A 67 22.80 -2.27 -24.40
C LYS A 67 22.86 -3.27 -23.26
N LYS A 68 23.28 -2.80 -22.08
CA LYS A 68 23.31 -3.57 -20.83
C LYS A 68 22.13 -3.23 -19.93
N ILE A 69 21.25 -4.21 -19.70
CA ILE A 69 19.97 -4.01 -19.03
C ILE A 69 19.90 -4.82 -17.73
N ALA A 70 19.60 -4.16 -16.62
CA ALA A 70 19.34 -4.83 -15.34
C ALA A 70 17.84 -4.90 -15.06
N ILE A 71 17.29 -6.10 -14.91
CA ILE A 71 15.89 -6.31 -14.53
C ILE A 71 15.82 -6.60 -13.03
N LEU A 72 15.23 -5.68 -12.27
CA LEU A 72 15.06 -5.80 -10.83
C LEU A 72 13.70 -6.38 -10.49
N TYR A 73 13.66 -7.28 -9.51
CA TYR A 73 12.43 -7.83 -8.93
C TYR A 73 12.49 -7.83 -7.40
N TRP A 74 11.35 -8.12 -6.76
CA TRP A 74 11.21 -7.98 -5.31
C TRP A 74 11.31 -9.33 -4.61
N ASN A 75 12.15 -9.37 -3.58
CA ASN A 75 12.26 -10.46 -2.62
C ASN A 75 12.39 -9.87 -1.21
N HIS A 76 11.31 -9.22 -0.78
CA HIS A 76 11.19 -8.54 0.52
C HIS A 76 9.82 -8.86 1.17
N PRO A 77 9.77 -9.35 2.43
CA PRO A 77 10.90 -9.87 3.21
C PRO A 77 11.69 -10.98 2.50
N PRO A 78 12.98 -11.19 2.86
CA PRO A 78 13.83 -12.19 2.22
C PRO A 78 13.32 -13.61 2.48
N GLY A 79 13.59 -14.54 1.55
CA GLY A 79 13.18 -15.93 1.69
C GLY A 79 12.74 -16.59 0.38
N LYS A 80 12.64 -17.92 0.40
CA LYS A 80 12.30 -18.72 -0.79
C LYS A 80 10.81 -18.70 -1.12
N GLN A 81 9.97 -18.42 -0.14
CA GLN A 81 8.51 -18.33 -0.29
C GLN A 81 8.06 -17.02 -0.96
N ASN A 82 8.92 -15.98 -0.98
CA ASN A 82 8.47 -14.61 -1.24
C ASN A 82 9.25 -13.88 -2.33
N VAL A 83 9.15 -14.32 -3.58
CA VAL A 83 9.57 -13.53 -4.75
C VAL A 83 8.34 -13.13 -5.56
N GLY A 84 8.13 -11.85 -5.81
CA GLY A 84 6.97 -11.44 -6.60
C GLY A 84 6.66 -9.96 -6.57
N ALA A 85 5.67 -9.57 -7.36
CA ALA A 85 5.13 -8.22 -7.41
C ALA A 85 3.61 -8.25 -7.17
N SER A 86 3.03 -7.10 -6.86
CA SER A 86 1.60 -6.97 -6.62
C SER A 86 0.83 -7.25 -7.91
N TYR A 87 0.02 -8.31 -7.88
CA TYR A 87 -0.86 -8.74 -8.96
C TYR A 87 -0.19 -8.93 -10.35
N LEU A 88 1.13 -9.11 -10.38
CA LEU A 88 1.92 -9.37 -11.59
C LEU A 88 2.71 -10.67 -11.43
N ASN A 89 2.54 -11.60 -12.37
CA ASN A 89 3.30 -12.84 -12.40
C ASN A 89 4.68 -12.60 -13.05
N ILE A 90 5.68 -12.31 -12.22
CA ILE A 90 7.04 -12.01 -12.70
C ILE A 90 7.68 -13.20 -13.44
N PHE A 91 7.39 -14.44 -13.04
CA PHE A 91 8.00 -15.64 -13.64
C PHE A 91 7.47 -15.90 -15.06
N LYS A 92 6.22 -15.51 -15.34
CA LYS A 92 5.67 -15.50 -16.71
C LYS A 92 6.05 -14.24 -17.48
N SER A 93 6.18 -13.10 -16.80
CA SER A 93 6.47 -11.79 -17.42
C SER A 93 7.91 -11.67 -17.92
N ILE A 94 8.88 -12.18 -17.16
CA ILE A 94 10.31 -12.11 -17.53
C ILE A 94 10.57 -12.81 -18.89
N PRO A 95 10.16 -14.07 -19.12
CA PRO A 95 10.31 -14.71 -20.44
C PRO A 95 9.67 -13.91 -21.58
N ASN A 96 8.50 -13.30 -21.36
CA ASN A 96 7.85 -12.47 -22.37
C ASN A 96 8.68 -11.23 -22.73
N ILE A 97 9.21 -10.55 -21.70
CA ILE A 97 10.09 -9.38 -21.87
C ILE A 97 11.36 -9.80 -22.60
N LEU A 98 12.04 -10.86 -22.14
CA LEU A 98 13.27 -11.36 -22.77
C LEU A 98 13.03 -11.80 -24.22
N GLY A 99 11.87 -12.41 -24.50
CA GLY A 99 11.47 -12.81 -25.85
C GLY A 99 11.25 -11.62 -26.77
N ALA A 100 10.63 -10.55 -26.28
CA ALA A 100 10.48 -9.30 -27.02
C ALA A 100 11.83 -8.62 -27.27
N MET A 101 12.66 -8.49 -26.24
CA MET A 101 14.01 -7.92 -26.36
C MET A 101 14.90 -8.71 -27.33
N LYS A 102 14.83 -10.05 -27.33
CA LYS A 102 15.59 -10.85 -28.30
C LYS A 102 15.16 -10.61 -29.74
N LYS A 103 13.87 -10.35 -29.98
CA LYS A 103 13.35 -10.01 -31.32
C LYS A 103 13.86 -8.66 -31.81
N GLU A 104 14.01 -7.69 -30.92
CA GLU A 104 14.64 -6.38 -31.21
C GLU A 104 16.17 -6.45 -31.31
N GLY A 105 16.79 -7.61 -31.04
CA GLY A 105 18.24 -7.81 -31.23
C GLY A 105 19.10 -7.60 -29.99
N TYR A 106 18.52 -7.53 -28.79
CA TYR A 106 19.29 -7.48 -27.54
C TYR A 106 20.07 -8.79 -27.33
N THR A 107 21.30 -8.67 -26.83
CA THR A 107 22.18 -9.83 -26.60
C THR A 107 21.78 -10.60 -25.34
N ILE A 108 21.17 -11.77 -25.54
CA ILE A 108 20.83 -12.73 -24.48
C ILE A 108 21.66 -13.99 -24.69
N LYS A 109 22.47 -14.35 -23.69
CA LYS A 109 23.33 -15.53 -23.72
C LYS A 109 22.49 -16.80 -23.67
N GLY A 110 22.62 -17.65 -24.69
CA GLY A 110 21.97 -18.96 -24.77
C GLY A 110 20.55 -18.93 -25.31
N ALA A 111 19.82 -20.03 -25.06
CA ALA A 111 18.40 -20.13 -25.38
C ALA A 111 17.58 -19.18 -24.48
N LEU A 112 16.40 -18.75 -24.97
CA LEU A 112 15.49 -17.96 -24.14
C LEU A 112 14.96 -18.87 -23.03
N PRO A 113 15.18 -18.52 -21.75
CA PRO A 113 14.73 -19.34 -20.65
C PRO A 113 13.20 -19.35 -20.58
N LEU A 114 12.62 -20.53 -20.41
CA LEU A 114 11.20 -20.71 -20.11
C LEU A 114 10.90 -20.26 -18.68
N LYS A 115 9.60 -20.16 -18.36
CA LYS A 115 9.12 -19.78 -17.03
C LYS A 115 9.74 -20.65 -15.92
N GLU A 116 9.73 -21.97 -16.07
CA GLU A 116 10.26 -22.92 -15.08
C GLU A 116 11.78 -22.76 -14.88
N GLU A 117 12.50 -22.36 -15.94
CA GLU A 117 13.95 -22.13 -15.89
C GLU A 117 14.26 -20.82 -15.16
N ILE A 118 13.53 -19.73 -15.47
CA ILE A 118 13.62 -18.46 -14.72
C ILE A 118 13.31 -18.67 -13.24
N GLU A 119 12.24 -19.41 -12.94
CA GLU A 119 11.85 -19.74 -11.57
C GLU A 119 12.98 -20.45 -10.82
N LYS A 120 13.55 -21.50 -11.42
CA LYS A 120 14.69 -22.23 -10.86
C LYS A 120 15.93 -21.35 -10.67
N MET A 121 16.29 -20.54 -11.66
CA MET A 121 17.45 -19.64 -11.60
C MET A 121 17.32 -18.64 -10.45
N ILE A 122 16.16 -17.99 -10.32
CA ILE A 122 15.89 -17.00 -9.27
C ILE A 122 15.87 -17.64 -7.88
N LEU A 123 15.16 -18.75 -7.69
CA LEU A 123 15.02 -19.36 -6.37
C LEU A 123 16.32 -19.99 -5.85
N ILE A 124 17.19 -20.45 -6.75
CA ILE A 124 18.48 -21.04 -6.38
C ILE A 124 19.57 -19.98 -6.24
N GLY A 125 19.65 -19.01 -7.16
CA GLY A 125 20.80 -18.11 -7.29
C GLY A 125 20.49 -16.61 -7.18
N GLY A 126 19.23 -16.20 -7.37
CA GLY A 126 18.83 -14.80 -7.48
C GLY A 126 17.96 -14.31 -6.33
N ARG A 127 18.24 -14.67 -5.08
CA ARG A 127 17.39 -14.26 -3.94
C ARG A 127 18.16 -13.65 -2.80
N ASN A 128 17.51 -12.76 -2.06
CA ASN A 128 18.01 -12.25 -0.79
C ASN A 128 17.96 -13.37 0.26
N VAL A 129 18.95 -13.38 1.15
CA VAL A 129 19.05 -14.32 2.25
C VAL A 129 19.02 -13.52 3.55
N ALA A 130 18.14 -13.90 4.47
CA ALA A 130 18.06 -13.28 5.78
C ALA A 130 19.26 -13.70 6.66
N SER A 131 19.75 -12.83 7.55
CA SER A 131 20.90 -13.18 8.41
C SER A 131 20.58 -14.31 9.39
N TYR A 132 19.30 -14.51 9.73
CA TYR A 132 18.84 -15.59 10.60
C TYR A 132 18.69 -16.95 9.88
N ALA A 133 19.00 -17.06 8.59
CA ALA A 133 18.91 -18.30 7.82
C ALA A 133 20.29 -19.00 7.70
N PRO A 134 20.70 -19.82 8.68
CA PRO A 134 22.05 -20.38 8.73
C PRO A 134 22.37 -21.26 7.51
N GLY A 135 23.57 -21.07 6.94
CA GLY A 135 24.08 -21.83 5.80
C GLY A 135 23.42 -21.53 4.45
N GLU A 136 22.33 -20.77 4.39
CA GLU A 136 21.67 -20.46 3.11
C GLU A 136 22.50 -19.52 2.24
N LEU A 137 23.25 -18.59 2.85
CA LEU A 137 24.19 -17.73 2.12
C LEU A 137 25.35 -18.56 1.53
N ASP A 138 25.90 -19.51 2.30
CA ASP A 138 26.98 -20.39 1.82
C ASP A 138 26.49 -21.27 0.65
N LYS A 139 25.25 -21.79 0.72
CA LYS A 139 24.63 -22.52 -0.39
C LYS A 139 24.45 -21.65 -1.63
N LEU A 140 24.01 -20.39 -1.46
CA LEU A 140 23.87 -19.43 -2.56
C LEU A 140 25.22 -19.19 -3.24
N ILE A 141 26.27 -18.94 -2.44
CA ILE A 141 27.63 -18.70 -2.91
C ILE A 141 28.19 -19.92 -3.64
N ALA A 142 28.00 -21.13 -3.11
CA ALA A 142 28.49 -22.37 -3.70
C ALA A 142 27.88 -22.69 -5.07
N LYS A 143 26.70 -22.14 -5.39
CA LYS A 143 26.08 -22.28 -6.72
C LYS A 143 26.72 -21.39 -7.78
N GLY A 144 27.51 -20.39 -7.39
CA GLY A 144 28.25 -19.51 -8.31
C GLY A 144 27.46 -18.35 -8.90
N SER A 145 26.17 -18.20 -8.58
CA SER A 145 25.28 -17.13 -9.09
C SER A 145 25.34 -15.87 -8.23
N VAL A 146 26.56 -15.40 -7.89
CA VAL A 146 26.74 -14.22 -7.03
C VAL A 146 27.88 -13.33 -7.52
N ILE A 147 27.69 -12.03 -7.38
CA ILE A 147 28.77 -11.04 -7.47
C ILE A 147 29.40 -10.88 -6.09
N ARG A 148 30.73 -10.87 -6.07
CA ARG A 148 31.55 -10.62 -4.88
C ARG A 148 32.19 -9.25 -5.01
N ILE A 149 31.83 -8.33 -4.12
CA ILE A 149 32.42 -6.99 -4.06
C ILE A 149 33.34 -6.95 -2.84
N PRO A 150 34.67 -6.96 -3.01
CA PRO A 150 35.58 -6.83 -1.88
C PRO A 150 35.28 -5.54 -1.11
N VAL A 151 35.21 -5.61 0.22
CA VAL A 151 34.89 -4.44 1.08
C VAL A 151 35.89 -3.30 0.83
N VAL A 152 37.16 -3.62 0.57
CA VAL A 152 38.20 -2.65 0.19
C VAL A 152 37.82 -1.87 -1.07
N ARG A 153 37.22 -2.52 -2.06
CA ARG A 153 36.74 -1.87 -3.29
C ARG A 153 35.53 -0.99 -2.99
N TYR A 154 34.56 -1.53 -2.26
CA TYR A 154 33.36 -0.80 -1.86
C TYR A 154 33.70 0.48 -1.07
N LYS A 155 34.65 0.42 -0.13
CA LYS A 155 35.12 1.58 0.65
C LYS A 155 35.58 2.74 -0.24
N LYS A 156 36.31 2.45 -1.32
CA LYS A 156 36.75 3.47 -2.28
C LYS A 156 35.58 4.14 -3.00
N TRP A 157 34.50 3.42 -3.25
CA TRP A 157 33.30 4.00 -3.84
C TRP A 157 32.48 4.78 -2.81
N PHE A 158 32.30 4.22 -1.62
CA PHE A 158 31.54 4.82 -0.52
C PHE A 158 32.14 6.17 -0.10
N ALA A 159 33.48 6.27 -0.01
CA ALA A 159 34.19 7.50 0.33
C ALA A 159 33.96 8.66 -0.65
N LYS A 160 33.50 8.39 -1.89
CA LYS A 160 33.19 9.40 -2.91
C LYS A 160 31.75 9.90 -2.86
N LEU A 161 30.90 9.33 -2.01
CA LEU A 161 29.52 9.76 -1.86
C LEU A 161 29.43 11.04 -1.04
N ASN A 162 28.26 11.68 -1.02
CA ASN A 162 28.02 12.84 -0.17
C ASN A 162 28.31 12.54 1.32
N HIS A 163 29.04 13.43 1.99
CA HIS A 163 29.49 13.22 3.38
C HIS A 163 28.32 13.05 4.37
N GLU A 164 27.28 13.88 4.26
CA GLU A 164 26.09 13.80 5.12
C GLU A 164 25.38 12.44 4.99
N PHE A 165 25.38 11.87 3.78
CA PHE A 165 24.85 10.53 3.54
C PHE A 165 25.74 9.45 4.16
N GLN A 166 27.07 9.56 4.00
CA GLN A 166 28.01 8.62 4.58
C GLN A 166 27.88 8.56 6.11
N GLU A 167 27.82 9.71 6.79
CA GLU A 167 27.67 9.80 8.23
C GLU A 167 26.38 9.14 8.73
N LYS A 168 25.26 9.36 8.04
CA LYS A 168 23.98 8.73 8.38
C LYS A 168 24.02 7.22 8.27
N VAL A 169 24.62 6.71 7.18
CA VAL A 169 24.77 5.27 6.97
C VAL A 169 25.68 4.68 8.05
N VAL A 170 26.85 5.28 8.31
CA VAL A 170 27.81 4.76 9.30
C VAL A 170 27.23 4.78 10.71
N ARG A 171 26.45 5.82 11.05
CA ARG A 171 25.75 5.90 12.33
C ARG A 171 24.76 4.76 12.55
N GLN A 172 24.06 4.32 11.49
CA GLN A 172 23.05 3.27 11.60
C GLN A 172 23.60 1.86 11.39
N TRP A 173 24.61 1.69 10.53
CA TRP A 173 25.04 0.38 10.03
C TRP A 173 26.50 0.05 10.35
N GLY A 174 27.20 0.92 11.08
CA GLY A 174 28.63 0.75 11.37
C GLY A 174 29.51 1.13 10.19
N ARG A 175 30.80 0.86 10.28
CA ARG A 175 31.71 1.08 9.14
C ARG A 175 31.57 -0.07 8.13
N PRO A 176 31.94 0.15 6.86
CA PRO A 176 31.95 -0.94 5.87
C PRO A 176 32.72 -2.20 6.31
N ASP A 177 33.77 -2.06 7.12
CA ASP A 177 34.59 -3.18 7.62
C ASP A 177 33.86 -4.04 8.67
N ASP A 178 32.87 -3.46 9.37
CA ASP A 178 32.13 -4.13 10.45
C ASP A 178 30.77 -4.69 9.97
N PHE A 179 30.47 -4.53 8.68
CA PHE A 179 29.16 -4.84 8.12
C PHE A 179 29.00 -6.32 7.79
N THR A 180 27.89 -6.93 8.23
CA THR A 180 27.71 -8.39 8.19
C THR A 180 26.58 -8.88 7.28
N ILE A 181 25.57 -8.05 7.01
CA ILE A 181 24.41 -8.47 6.19
C ILE A 181 24.91 -8.81 4.78
N MET A 182 24.59 -10.02 4.31
CA MET A 182 24.99 -10.52 3.00
C MET A 182 26.50 -10.35 2.73
N THR A 183 27.33 -10.58 3.76
CA THR A 183 28.78 -10.44 3.68
C THR A 183 29.45 -11.76 4.08
N LYS A 184 30.48 -12.17 3.34
CA LYS A 184 31.29 -13.37 3.62
C LYS A 184 32.73 -13.11 3.22
N ASN A 185 33.69 -13.52 4.06
CA ASN A 185 35.13 -13.40 3.78
C ASN A 185 35.57 -11.97 3.36
N ASN A 186 35.00 -10.95 3.99
CA ASN A 186 35.23 -9.53 3.66
C ASN A 186 34.81 -9.14 2.22
N GLU A 187 33.82 -9.83 1.68
CA GLU A 187 33.17 -9.56 0.40
C GLU A 187 31.67 -9.35 0.61
N ILE A 188 31.13 -8.27 0.06
CA ILE A 188 29.68 -8.05 -0.02
C ILE A 188 29.14 -8.88 -1.18
N ILE A 189 28.09 -9.65 -0.92
CA ILE A 189 27.51 -10.61 -1.85
C ILE A 189 26.23 -10.03 -2.47
N ILE A 190 26.18 -10.00 -3.80
CA ILE A 190 24.97 -9.63 -4.56
C ILE A 190 24.49 -10.86 -5.35
N PRO A 191 23.29 -11.40 -5.05
CA PRO A 191 22.69 -12.48 -5.84
C PRO A 191 22.39 -12.02 -7.26
N VAL A 192 22.68 -12.83 -8.28
CA VAL A 192 22.45 -12.46 -9.69
C VAL A 192 22.14 -13.66 -10.58
N VAL A 193 21.27 -13.45 -11.57
CA VAL A 193 21.11 -14.34 -12.72
C VAL A 193 21.68 -13.63 -13.95
N GLU A 194 22.76 -14.17 -14.52
CA GLU A 194 23.44 -13.57 -15.67
C GLU A 194 22.97 -14.19 -16.99
N LEU A 195 22.48 -13.35 -17.90
CA LEU A 195 22.02 -13.72 -19.24
C LEU A 195 22.80 -12.95 -20.33
N GLY A 196 24.07 -12.63 -20.08
CA GLY A 196 24.91 -11.82 -20.99
C GLY A 196 24.78 -10.33 -20.69
N ASN A 197 24.31 -9.54 -21.65
CA ASN A 197 24.07 -8.11 -21.45
C ASN A 197 22.80 -7.83 -20.65
N ILE A 198 21.99 -8.86 -20.37
CA ILE A 198 20.84 -8.78 -19.47
C ILE A 198 21.15 -9.52 -18.18
N ILE A 199 20.83 -8.91 -17.04
CA ILE A 199 20.92 -9.55 -15.73
C ILE A 199 19.60 -9.43 -14.97
N LEU A 200 19.27 -10.44 -14.16
CA LEU A 200 18.13 -10.41 -13.25
C LEU A 200 18.64 -10.36 -11.81
N LEU A 201 18.09 -9.46 -11.00
CA LEU A 201 18.58 -9.20 -9.64
C LEU A 201 17.42 -8.99 -8.67
N PRO A 202 17.43 -9.60 -7.47
CA PRO A 202 16.57 -9.14 -6.40
C PRO A 202 17.09 -7.79 -5.91
N GLN A 203 16.20 -6.80 -5.78
CA GLN A 203 16.59 -5.58 -5.05
C GLN A 203 16.93 -5.96 -3.59
N PRO A 204 18.04 -5.47 -3.03
CA PRO A 204 18.39 -5.73 -1.63
C PRO A 204 17.26 -5.30 -0.68
N THR A 205 17.09 -6.02 0.44
CA THR A 205 16.05 -5.72 1.43
C THR A 205 16.38 -4.42 2.18
N ARG A 206 15.41 -3.82 2.87
CA ARG A 206 15.67 -2.64 3.72
C ARG A 206 16.24 -2.96 5.11
N ALA A 207 16.57 -4.23 5.37
CA ALA A 207 17.11 -4.74 6.63
C ALA A 207 16.27 -4.43 7.89
N PHE A 208 14.97 -4.13 7.73
CA PHE A 208 14.03 -3.93 8.84
C PHE A 208 13.95 -5.17 9.77
N GLY A 209 13.93 -6.37 9.18
CA GLY A 209 13.93 -7.63 9.94
C GLY A 209 15.32 -8.15 10.36
N GLU A 210 16.39 -7.44 10.01
CA GLU A 210 17.77 -7.84 10.35
C GLU A 210 18.23 -7.22 11.69
N ASP A 211 17.57 -6.13 12.13
CA ASP A 211 17.86 -5.44 13.38
C ASP A 211 16.56 -4.93 14.02
N ALA A 212 16.04 -5.72 14.97
CA ALA A 212 14.78 -5.44 15.63
C ALA A 212 14.80 -4.10 16.40
N ALA A 213 15.94 -3.69 16.97
CA ALA A 213 16.03 -2.45 17.73
C ALA A 213 15.71 -1.22 16.87
N LYS A 214 16.06 -1.26 15.58
CA LYS A 214 15.75 -0.18 14.63
C LYS A 214 14.26 -0.05 14.35
N LEU A 215 13.48 -1.14 14.42
CA LEU A 215 12.02 -1.09 14.29
C LEU A 215 11.38 -0.29 15.43
N TYR A 216 11.97 -0.31 16.62
CA TYR A 216 11.45 0.40 17.79
C TYR A 216 11.84 1.87 17.84
N HIS A 217 13.02 2.22 17.32
CA HIS A 217 13.66 3.51 17.62
C HIS A 217 13.94 4.40 16.40
N ASP A 218 14.00 3.84 15.19
CA ASP A 218 14.42 4.57 14.00
C ASP A 218 13.27 4.79 13.01
N PRO A 219 12.61 5.97 13.02
CA PRO A 219 11.59 6.30 12.03
C PRO A 219 12.17 6.44 10.61
N LYS A 220 13.48 6.65 10.48
CA LYS A 220 14.19 6.76 9.20
C LYS A 220 15.30 5.72 9.12
N ILE A 221 15.09 4.69 8.32
CA ILE A 221 16.14 3.70 8.05
C ILE A 221 16.82 4.02 6.72
N CYS A 222 18.09 4.41 6.79
CA CYS A 222 18.97 4.60 5.64
C CYS A 222 19.33 3.25 4.99
N PRO A 223 19.65 3.22 3.69
CA PRO A 223 20.12 1.99 3.05
C PRO A 223 21.42 1.50 3.72
N HIS A 224 21.54 0.18 3.91
CA HIS A 224 22.74 -0.44 4.45
C HIS A 224 23.82 -0.64 3.37
N HIS A 225 25.02 -1.06 3.77
CA HIS A 225 26.18 -1.11 2.88
C HIS A 225 25.99 -2.03 1.65
N GLN A 226 25.38 -3.21 1.78
CA GLN A 226 25.04 -4.05 0.61
C GLN A 226 24.09 -3.35 -0.36
N TYR A 227 23.05 -2.66 0.11
CA TYR A 227 22.12 -1.90 -0.74
C TYR A 227 22.86 -0.81 -1.54
N ILE A 228 23.80 -0.13 -0.90
CA ILE A 228 24.61 0.90 -1.54
C ILE A 228 25.59 0.28 -2.55
N ALA A 229 26.27 -0.81 -2.16
CA ALA A 229 27.21 -1.53 -3.01
C ALA A 229 26.52 -2.07 -4.28
N PHE A 230 25.30 -2.56 -4.16
CA PHE A 230 24.45 -3.03 -5.26
C PHE A 230 24.29 -1.98 -6.37
N TYR A 231 23.82 -0.78 -6.02
CA TYR A 231 23.59 0.29 -6.98
C TYR A 231 24.90 0.87 -7.53
N LEU A 232 25.96 0.94 -6.71
CA LEU A 232 27.28 1.36 -7.17
C LEU A 232 27.89 0.36 -8.15
N TRP A 233 27.72 -0.94 -7.91
CA TRP A 233 28.19 -1.99 -8.80
C TRP A 233 27.45 -1.95 -10.14
N LEU A 234 26.13 -1.79 -10.12
CA LEU A 234 25.33 -1.61 -11.34
C LEU A 234 25.86 -0.47 -12.21
N LYS A 235 26.23 0.66 -11.59
CA LYS A 235 26.77 1.82 -12.32
C LYS A 235 28.21 1.62 -12.78
N LYS A 236 29.08 1.08 -11.92
CA LYS A 236 30.55 1.17 -12.10
C LYS A 236 31.17 -0.04 -12.77
N GLU A 237 30.62 -1.23 -12.56
CA GLU A 237 31.22 -2.48 -13.04
C GLU A 237 30.35 -3.16 -14.09
N PHE A 238 29.07 -3.41 -13.78
CA PHE A 238 28.15 -3.88 -14.81
C PHE A 238 27.99 -2.82 -15.91
N ALA A 239 27.94 -1.54 -15.49
CA ALA A 239 27.73 -0.38 -16.35
C ALA A 239 26.37 -0.46 -17.08
N ALA A 240 25.29 -0.59 -16.30
CA ALA A 240 23.93 -0.62 -16.82
C ALA A 240 23.63 0.64 -17.65
N ASP A 241 23.11 0.44 -18.86
CA ASP A 241 22.57 1.52 -19.70
C ASP A 241 21.12 1.83 -19.31
N ALA A 242 20.38 0.86 -18.77
CA ALA A 242 19.08 1.08 -18.14
C ALA A 242 18.74 -0.01 -17.10
N ILE A 243 17.78 0.34 -16.23
CA ILE A 243 17.15 -0.57 -15.26
C ILE A 243 15.68 -0.76 -15.64
N ILE A 244 15.19 -2.00 -15.60
CA ILE A 244 13.77 -2.32 -15.58
C ILE A 244 13.40 -2.71 -14.16
N SER A 245 12.68 -1.85 -13.44
CA SER A 245 12.15 -2.16 -12.12
C SER A 245 10.79 -2.84 -12.28
N LEU A 246 10.73 -4.18 -12.18
CA LEU A 246 9.58 -4.95 -12.65
C LEU A 246 8.48 -5.10 -11.58
N GLY A 247 7.46 -4.24 -11.67
CA GLY A 247 6.21 -4.34 -10.92
C GLY A 247 6.16 -3.57 -9.61
N LYS A 248 4.96 -3.50 -9.02
CA LYS A 248 4.69 -2.82 -7.73
C LYS A 248 5.13 -3.69 -6.54
N HIS A 249 5.92 -3.21 -5.58
CA HIS A 249 6.65 -1.93 -5.51
C HIS A 249 8.12 -2.19 -5.15
N GLY A 250 8.99 -1.27 -5.56
CA GLY A 250 10.36 -1.22 -5.08
C GLY A 250 10.45 -0.66 -3.67
N THR A 251 11.66 -0.58 -3.16
CA THR A 251 11.97 0.01 -1.85
C THR A 251 12.85 1.25 -1.95
N HIS A 252 13.40 1.52 -3.14
CA HIS A 252 14.40 2.56 -3.41
C HIS A 252 13.81 3.97 -3.32
N GLU A 253 12.66 4.17 -3.96
CA GLU A 253 11.90 5.41 -4.00
C GLU A 253 11.39 5.84 -2.60
N TRP A 254 11.34 4.89 -1.67
CA TRP A 254 10.89 5.04 -0.27
C TRP A 254 12.03 5.26 0.74
N LEU A 255 13.29 5.31 0.29
CA LEU A 255 14.42 5.56 1.17
C LEU A 255 14.41 7.01 1.69
N PRO A 256 15.08 7.32 2.83
CA PRO A 256 15.04 8.66 3.41
C PRO A 256 15.53 9.76 2.46
N GLY A 257 14.81 10.88 2.42
CA GLY A 257 15.13 12.06 1.58
C GLY A 257 13.97 13.04 1.47
N LYS A 258 14.15 14.14 0.72
CA LYS A 258 13.13 15.18 0.47
C LYS A 258 11.92 14.63 -0.28
N GLN A 259 10.71 15.09 0.04
CA GLN A 259 9.45 14.66 -0.58
C GLN A 259 9.45 14.68 -2.13
N ILE A 260 10.04 15.71 -2.74
CA ILE A 260 10.12 15.93 -4.20
C ILE A 260 11.26 16.89 -4.50
N GLY A 261 11.80 16.88 -5.72
CA GLY A 261 12.98 17.68 -6.05
C GLY A 261 14.16 17.28 -5.18
N LEU A 262 14.55 16.01 -5.29
CA LEU A 262 15.56 15.38 -4.44
C LEU A 262 16.88 16.16 -4.43
N SER A 263 17.51 16.25 -3.26
CA SER A 263 18.87 16.78 -3.13
C SER A 263 19.90 15.72 -3.52
N LEU A 264 21.12 16.15 -3.86
CA LEU A 264 22.25 15.25 -4.08
C LEU A 264 22.71 14.48 -2.82
N SER A 265 22.11 14.78 -1.66
CA SER A 265 22.25 14.00 -0.41
C SER A 265 21.08 13.04 -0.13
N CYS A 266 20.05 13.02 -0.99
CA CYS A 266 18.91 12.11 -0.83
C CYS A 266 19.28 10.70 -1.28
N SER A 267 18.94 9.71 -0.45
CA SER A 267 19.29 8.30 -0.70
C SER A 267 18.86 7.81 -2.10
N PRO A 268 17.64 8.10 -2.61
CA PRO A 268 17.26 7.59 -3.92
C PRO A 268 18.19 8.09 -5.05
N ASP A 269 18.49 9.39 -5.09
CA ASP A 269 19.36 9.99 -6.12
C ASP A 269 20.83 9.54 -6.01
N ILE A 270 21.32 9.36 -4.78
CA ILE A 270 22.67 8.82 -4.55
C ILE A 270 22.82 7.42 -5.13
N LEU A 271 21.77 6.61 -5.03
CA LEU A 271 21.80 5.21 -5.43
C LEU A 271 21.58 5.06 -6.94
N ILE A 272 20.48 5.57 -7.48
CA ILE A 272 20.14 5.42 -8.91
C ILE A 272 21.10 6.20 -9.80
N GLN A 273 21.68 7.27 -9.26
CA GLN A 273 22.63 8.15 -9.95
C GLN A 273 22.02 8.62 -11.28
N ASP A 274 22.68 8.31 -12.38
CA ASP A 274 22.29 8.67 -13.73
C ASP A 274 21.73 7.52 -14.56
N ILE A 275 21.48 6.33 -14.01
CA ILE A 275 20.96 5.17 -14.76
C ILE A 275 19.45 5.34 -15.07
N PRO A 276 19.01 5.38 -16.35
CA PRO A 276 17.59 5.38 -16.71
C PRO A 276 16.82 4.25 -16.02
N ASN A 277 15.65 4.56 -15.45
CA ASN A 277 14.82 3.60 -14.71
C ASN A 277 13.45 3.50 -15.39
N ILE A 278 13.15 2.35 -15.99
CA ILE A 278 11.89 2.05 -16.66
C ILE A 278 11.10 1.13 -15.74
N TYR A 279 9.84 1.45 -15.50
CA TYR A 279 9.11 0.91 -14.36
C TYR A 279 7.73 0.39 -14.79
N PRO A 280 7.60 -0.88 -15.19
CA PRO A 280 6.31 -1.56 -15.28
C PRO A 280 5.54 -1.46 -13.96
N TYR A 281 4.34 -0.88 -13.97
CA TYR A 281 3.58 -0.59 -12.76
C TYR A 281 2.08 -0.83 -12.93
N ILE A 282 1.39 -1.31 -11.90
CA ILE A 282 -0.05 -1.59 -12.01
C ILE A 282 -0.86 -0.29 -12.11
N VAL A 283 -1.77 -0.22 -13.10
CA VAL A 283 -2.54 0.99 -13.42
C VAL A 283 -3.44 1.49 -12.28
N ASP A 284 -3.89 0.58 -11.41
CA ASP A 284 -4.78 0.89 -10.27
C ASP A 284 -4.06 1.68 -9.13
N ASN A 285 -2.72 1.63 -9.07
CA ASN A 285 -1.95 2.16 -7.95
C ASN A 285 -1.12 3.41 -8.31
N VAL A 286 -1.81 4.43 -8.81
CA VAL A 286 -1.19 5.70 -9.22
C VAL A 286 -0.48 6.41 -8.08
N GLY A 287 -1.02 6.35 -6.85
CA GLY A 287 -0.41 7.02 -5.69
C GLY A 287 1.06 6.61 -5.49
N GLU A 288 1.33 5.31 -5.43
CA GLU A 288 2.68 4.78 -5.31
C GLU A 288 3.50 4.92 -6.61
N GLY A 289 2.88 4.76 -7.78
CA GLY A 289 3.59 4.98 -9.04
C GLY A 289 4.10 6.41 -9.20
N ILE A 290 3.38 7.40 -8.69
CA ILE A 290 3.81 8.80 -8.65
C ILE A 290 5.03 8.98 -7.71
N GLN A 291 5.12 8.23 -6.61
CA GLN A 291 6.33 8.18 -5.79
C GLN A 291 7.52 7.65 -6.59
N ALA A 292 7.33 6.56 -7.32
CA ALA A 292 8.36 5.98 -8.19
C ALA A 292 8.81 6.97 -9.28
N LYS A 293 7.89 7.75 -9.88
CA LYS A 293 8.22 8.83 -10.83
C LYS A 293 9.05 9.94 -10.19
N ARG A 294 8.59 10.46 -9.05
CA ARG A 294 9.13 11.66 -8.41
C ARG A 294 10.42 11.43 -7.64
N ARG A 295 10.63 10.21 -7.14
CA ARG A 295 11.77 9.86 -6.28
C ARG A 295 12.59 8.67 -6.75
N GLY A 296 11.99 7.73 -7.47
CA GLY A 296 12.70 6.62 -8.12
C GLY A 296 13.24 6.95 -9.51
N ARG A 297 12.93 8.15 -10.04
CA ARG A 297 13.20 8.56 -11.43
C ARG A 297 12.65 7.57 -12.46
N GLY A 298 11.54 6.92 -12.11
CA GLY A 298 10.89 5.91 -12.94
C GLY A 298 10.11 6.54 -14.09
N VAL A 299 10.30 6.01 -15.29
CA VAL A 299 9.37 6.15 -16.41
C VAL A 299 8.36 5.01 -16.29
N ILE A 300 7.12 5.35 -15.94
CA ILE A 300 6.10 4.33 -15.72
C ILE A 300 5.66 3.77 -17.07
N ILE A 301 5.59 2.45 -17.15
CA ILE A 301 4.84 1.73 -18.18
C ILE A 301 3.70 1.02 -17.46
N ASP A 302 2.51 1.61 -17.47
CA ASP A 302 1.41 1.01 -16.74
C ASP A 302 0.98 -0.33 -17.36
N HIS A 303 0.56 -1.26 -16.51
CA HIS A 303 0.05 -2.56 -16.91
C HIS A 303 -1.33 -2.81 -16.31
N LEU A 304 -2.09 -3.67 -16.98
CA LEU A 304 -3.47 -3.96 -16.61
C LEU A 304 -3.54 -4.68 -15.25
N ILE A 305 -4.68 -4.54 -14.58
CA ILE A 305 -5.05 -5.40 -13.46
C ILE A 305 -5.33 -6.83 -13.96
N PRO A 306 -5.21 -7.87 -13.11
CA PRO A 306 -5.70 -9.20 -13.47
C PRO A 306 -7.21 -9.16 -13.77
N PRO A 307 -7.71 -10.11 -14.58
CA PRO A 307 -9.15 -10.23 -14.80
C PRO A 307 -9.92 -10.41 -13.50
N LEU A 308 -11.08 -9.73 -13.42
CA LEU A 308 -11.99 -9.78 -12.29
C LEU A 308 -13.20 -10.64 -12.64
N GLU A 309 -13.63 -11.47 -11.69
CA GLU A 309 -14.87 -12.24 -11.77
C GLU A 309 -15.68 -12.04 -10.48
N LYS A 310 -17.00 -12.29 -10.55
CA LYS A 310 -17.86 -12.30 -9.35
C LYS A 310 -17.53 -13.50 -8.46
N GLY A 311 -17.53 -13.30 -7.14
CA GLY A 311 -17.27 -14.33 -6.14
C GLY A 311 -18.18 -15.55 -6.28
N GLY A 312 -19.47 -15.30 -6.54
CA GLY A 312 -20.53 -16.31 -6.62
C GLY A 312 -20.77 -17.03 -5.29
N SER A 313 -21.82 -17.86 -5.26
CA SER A 313 -22.12 -18.69 -4.09
C SER A 313 -21.43 -20.04 -4.24
N TYR A 314 -20.68 -20.47 -3.23
CA TYR A 314 -19.96 -21.75 -3.26
C TYR A 314 -20.30 -22.60 -2.04
N MET A 315 -20.27 -23.92 -2.27
CA MET A 315 -20.29 -24.96 -1.23
C MET A 315 -21.23 -24.69 -0.04
N GLU A 316 -20.70 -24.31 1.12
CA GLU A 316 -21.45 -24.12 2.36
C GLU A 316 -22.40 -22.93 2.30
N TYR A 317 -22.10 -21.90 1.51
CA TYR A 317 -22.97 -20.74 1.34
C TYR A 317 -24.22 -21.07 0.51
N ARG A 318 -24.09 -21.97 -0.48
CA ARG A 318 -25.26 -22.52 -1.21
C ARG A 318 -26.11 -23.39 -0.28
N LYS A 319 -25.47 -24.21 0.55
CA LYS A 319 -26.17 -25.00 1.57
C LYS A 319 -26.89 -24.11 2.58
N LEU A 320 -26.26 -23.03 3.02
CA LEU A 320 -26.87 -22.09 3.95
C LEU A 320 -28.07 -21.39 3.32
N THR A 321 -27.96 -20.94 2.06
CA THR A 321 -29.09 -20.35 1.31
C THR A 321 -30.27 -21.32 1.27
N ALA A 322 -30.05 -22.59 0.87
CA ALA A 322 -31.11 -23.59 0.83
C ALA A 322 -31.74 -23.88 2.21
N LEU A 323 -30.94 -23.86 3.29
CA LEU A 323 -31.46 -24.02 4.65
C LEU A 323 -32.31 -22.83 5.10
N ILE A 324 -31.99 -21.62 4.63
CA ILE A 324 -32.77 -20.42 4.89
C ILE A 324 -34.09 -20.46 4.10
N ASP A 325 -34.07 -20.89 2.83
CA ASP A 325 -35.30 -21.11 2.06
C ASP A 325 -36.21 -22.16 2.73
N GLU A 326 -35.64 -23.27 3.21
CA GLU A 326 -36.38 -24.27 3.99
C GLU A 326 -36.99 -23.69 5.28
N TYR A 327 -36.31 -22.74 5.91
CA TYR A 327 -36.78 -22.06 7.11
C TYR A 327 -37.96 -21.12 6.80
N HIS A 328 -37.82 -20.27 5.78
CA HIS A 328 -38.89 -19.35 5.35
C HIS A 328 -40.16 -20.08 4.94
N ASN A 329 -40.04 -21.16 4.17
CA ASN A 329 -41.20 -21.97 3.81
C ASN A 329 -41.89 -22.59 5.03
N ALA A 330 -41.13 -22.97 6.07
CA ALA A 330 -41.69 -23.55 7.28
C ALA A 330 -42.40 -22.52 8.17
N LEU A 331 -41.99 -21.24 8.15
CA LEU A 331 -42.63 -20.15 8.91
C LEU A 331 -44.11 -19.99 8.55
N GLU A 332 -44.48 -20.24 7.30
CA GLU A 332 -45.86 -20.13 6.80
C GLU A 332 -46.71 -21.39 7.11
N MET A 333 -46.08 -22.50 7.50
CA MET A 333 -46.73 -23.81 7.64
C MET A 333 -46.88 -24.26 9.09
N ASP A 334 -45.77 -24.32 9.85
CA ASP A 334 -45.74 -24.87 11.20
C ASP A 334 -44.59 -24.28 12.02
N ALA A 335 -44.92 -23.68 13.16
CA ALA A 335 -43.96 -22.99 14.02
C ALA A 335 -42.91 -23.91 14.66
N SER A 336 -43.26 -25.18 14.95
CA SER A 336 -42.34 -26.16 15.52
C SER A 336 -41.31 -26.61 14.48
N LEU A 337 -41.76 -26.85 13.26
CA LEU A 337 -40.91 -27.15 12.11
C LEU A 337 -39.97 -25.98 11.81
N ALA A 338 -40.48 -24.75 11.78
CA ALA A 338 -39.68 -23.55 11.58
C ALA A 338 -38.57 -23.43 12.64
N GLY A 339 -38.89 -23.64 13.93
CA GLY A 339 -37.91 -23.64 15.01
C GLY A 339 -36.79 -24.68 14.83
N ALA A 340 -37.14 -25.90 14.38
CA ALA A 340 -36.14 -26.94 14.09
C ALA A 340 -35.25 -26.59 12.88
N LYS A 341 -35.80 -25.94 11.85
CA LYS A 341 -35.03 -25.46 10.69
C LYS A 341 -34.12 -24.30 11.07
N LEU A 342 -34.59 -23.35 11.89
CA LEU A 342 -33.80 -22.24 12.41
C LEU A 342 -32.58 -22.73 13.20
N ALA A 343 -32.73 -23.78 14.01
CA ALA A 343 -31.59 -24.37 14.74
C ALA A 343 -30.48 -24.90 13.80
N ARG A 344 -30.86 -25.44 12.63
CA ARG A 344 -29.90 -25.88 11.58
C ARG A 344 -29.21 -24.68 10.93
N VAL A 345 -29.96 -23.62 10.62
CA VAL A 345 -29.44 -22.35 10.09
C VAL A 345 -28.46 -21.74 11.08
N GLN A 346 -28.85 -21.58 12.35
CA GLN A 346 -28.01 -21.06 13.43
C GLN A 346 -26.70 -21.84 13.56
N LYS A 347 -26.76 -23.18 13.58
CA LYS A 347 -25.56 -24.02 13.68
C LYS A 347 -24.58 -23.78 12.53
N LEU A 348 -25.09 -23.59 11.31
CA LEU A 348 -24.24 -23.34 10.15
C LEU A 348 -23.70 -21.90 10.14
N ILE A 349 -24.49 -20.90 10.52
CA ILE A 349 -24.06 -19.51 10.72
C ILE A 349 -22.87 -19.46 11.69
N GLN A 350 -23.00 -20.09 12.85
CA GLN A 350 -21.95 -20.12 13.88
C GLN A 350 -20.71 -20.89 13.43
N LYS A 351 -20.89 -22.03 12.73
CA LYS A 351 -19.76 -22.80 12.17
C LYS A 351 -18.99 -21.99 11.13
N LEU A 352 -19.68 -21.20 10.32
CA LEU A 352 -19.07 -20.35 9.31
C LEU A 352 -18.58 -19.02 9.87
N GLY A 353 -18.76 -18.73 11.17
CA GLY A 353 -18.37 -17.47 11.82
C GLY A 353 -19.14 -16.23 11.36
N LEU A 354 -20.30 -16.40 10.70
CA LEU A 354 -21.07 -15.28 10.15
C LEU A 354 -21.74 -14.43 11.23
N ASP A 355 -22.02 -15.04 12.38
CA ASP A 355 -22.49 -14.33 13.57
C ASP A 355 -21.46 -13.33 14.07
N ARG A 356 -20.17 -13.64 13.93
CA ARG A 356 -19.06 -12.78 14.36
C ARG A 356 -18.79 -11.66 13.36
N ASP A 357 -18.75 -11.99 12.07
CA ASP A 357 -18.66 -11.01 10.99
C ASP A 357 -19.74 -9.92 11.12
N LEU A 358 -20.97 -10.34 11.44
CA LEU A 358 -22.16 -9.47 11.49
C LEU A 358 -22.54 -9.00 12.90
N GLN A 359 -21.75 -9.33 13.92
CA GLN A 359 -22.01 -9.01 15.34
C GLN A 359 -23.41 -9.46 15.82
N ILE A 360 -23.89 -10.60 15.34
CA ILE A 360 -25.18 -11.21 15.69
C ILE A 360 -25.06 -11.89 17.05
N LYS A 361 -25.87 -11.45 18.03
CA LYS A 361 -25.91 -12.05 19.37
C LYS A 361 -26.89 -13.22 19.47
N ARG A 362 -28.00 -13.14 18.73
CA ARG A 362 -29.06 -14.15 18.67
C ARG A 362 -29.46 -14.32 17.21
N VAL A 363 -29.65 -15.57 16.77
CA VAL A 363 -30.15 -15.87 15.43
C VAL A 363 -31.68 -15.90 15.49
N ASP A 364 -32.29 -14.80 15.08
CA ASP A 364 -33.73 -14.59 14.85
C ASP A 364 -33.97 -14.25 13.37
N ASP A 365 -35.22 -13.92 13.00
CA ASP A 365 -35.60 -13.60 11.61
C ASP A 365 -34.78 -12.45 11.03
N ASP A 366 -34.64 -11.35 11.78
CA ASP A 366 -33.82 -10.20 11.40
C ASP A 366 -32.34 -10.59 11.18
N ALA A 367 -31.81 -11.50 11.99
CA ALA A 367 -30.46 -12.01 11.82
C ALA A 367 -30.31 -12.88 10.57
N VAL A 368 -31.33 -13.68 10.23
CA VAL A 368 -31.37 -14.49 9.01
C VAL A 368 -31.38 -13.59 7.78
N GLU A 369 -32.22 -12.55 7.74
CA GLU A 369 -32.27 -11.59 6.63
C GLU A 369 -30.90 -10.89 6.44
N LYS A 370 -30.24 -10.47 7.53
CA LYS A 370 -28.89 -9.89 7.48
C LYS A 370 -27.87 -10.86 6.90
N VAL A 371 -27.99 -12.16 7.22
CA VAL A 371 -27.11 -13.20 6.68
C VAL A 371 -27.39 -13.44 5.19
N GLU A 372 -28.63 -13.43 4.74
CA GLU A 372 -28.97 -13.52 3.31
C GLU A 372 -28.38 -12.35 2.53
N HIS A 373 -28.59 -11.12 3.01
CA HIS A 373 -27.98 -9.93 2.41
C HIS A 373 -26.46 -10.05 2.37
N TYR A 374 -25.83 -10.52 3.45
CA TYR A 374 -24.40 -10.76 3.48
C TYR A 374 -23.95 -11.77 2.42
N ILE A 375 -24.66 -12.90 2.28
CA ILE A 375 -24.36 -13.91 1.27
C ILE A 375 -24.49 -13.33 -0.13
N LEU A 376 -25.55 -12.59 -0.44
CA LEU A 376 -25.72 -11.92 -1.74
C LEU A 376 -24.57 -10.96 -2.03
N GLU A 377 -24.11 -10.20 -1.03
CA GLU A 377 -22.95 -9.34 -1.18
C GLU A 377 -21.67 -10.13 -1.50
N LEU A 378 -21.45 -11.28 -0.87
CA LEU A 378 -20.30 -12.15 -1.19
C LEU A 378 -20.37 -12.65 -2.64
N GLN A 379 -21.57 -12.98 -3.12
CA GLN A 379 -21.79 -13.50 -4.47
C GLN A 379 -21.48 -12.46 -5.55
N GLU A 380 -21.92 -11.22 -5.36
CA GLU A 380 -21.81 -10.15 -6.35
C GLU A 380 -20.44 -9.45 -6.33
N LYS A 381 -19.65 -9.61 -5.26
CA LYS A 381 -18.37 -8.93 -5.12
C LYS A 381 -17.34 -9.43 -6.14
N LEU A 382 -16.66 -8.49 -6.80
CA LEU A 382 -15.56 -8.79 -7.71
C LEU A 382 -14.29 -9.27 -6.98
N MET A 383 -13.65 -10.28 -7.56
CA MET A 383 -12.38 -10.84 -7.13
C MET A 383 -11.45 -11.10 -8.32
N PRO A 384 -10.13 -10.95 -8.15
CA PRO A 384 -9.17 -11.32 -9.18
C PRO A 384 -9.02 -12.85 -9.27
N CYS A 385 -9.17 -13.40 -10.48
CA CYS A 385 -9.02 -14.84 -10.74
C CYS A 385 -7.68 -15.15 -11.42
N GLY A 386 -6.59 -14.89 -10.71
CA GLY A 386 -5.22 -15.07 -11.20
C GLY A 386 -4.39 -13.79 -11.11
N LEU A 387 -3.36 -13.70 -11.94
CA LEU A 387 -2.40 -12.58 -11.95
C LEU A 387 -2.24 -12.04 -13.37
N HIS A 388 -1.86 -10.77 -13.50
CA HIS A 388 -1.48 -10.22 -14.81
C HIS A 388 -0.14 -10.78 -15.27
N VAL A 389 0.04 -10.90 -16.58
CA VAL A 389 1.33 -11.20 -17.19
C VAL A 389 1.68 -10.02 -18.10
N PHE A 390 2.81 -9.37 -17.85
CA PHE A 390 3.21 -8.19 -18.59
C PHE A 390 3.29 -8.50 -20.10
N GLY A 391 2.64 -7.68 -20.90
CA GLY A 391 2.60 -7.87 -22.36
C GLY A 391 1.48 -8.79 -22.86
N VAL A 392 0.58 -9.28 -21.98
CA VAL A 392 -0.48 -10.23 -22.34
C VAL A 392 -1.85 -9.66 -21.99
N SER A 393 -2.68 -9.44 -23.01
CA SER A 393 -4.08 -9.03 -22.83
C SER A 393 -4.98 -10.20 -22.44
N PRO A 394 -6.08 -9.96 -21.69
CA PRO A 394 -7.07 -10.99 -21.43
C PRO A 394 -7.78 -11.43 -22.73
N GLY A 395 -8.12 -12.70 -22.81
CA GLY A 395 -8.92 -13.30 -23.90
C GLY A 395 -10.11 -14.09 -23.36
N GLY A 396 -11.01 -14.54 -24.25
CA GLY A 396 -12.15 -15.39 -23.89
C GLY A 396 -13.07 -14.79 -22.81
N LYS A 397 -13.54 -15.62 -21.89
CA LYS A 397 -14.42 -15.23 -20.77
C LYS A 397 -13.82 -14.12 -19.87
N PRO A 398 -12.55 -14.19 -19.42
CA PRO A 398 -11.92 -13.13 -18.62
C PRO A 398 -12.00 -11.72 -19.23
N LEU A 399 -11.88 -11.62 -20.57
CA LEU A 399 -12.03 -10.35 -21.27
C LEU A 399 -13.47 -9.82 -21.19
N CYS A 400 -14.45 -10.70 -21.42
CA CYS A 400 -15.86 -10.34 -21.36
C CYS A 400 -16.27 -9.89 -19.95
N ASP A 401 -15.85 -10.62 -18.91
CA ASP A 401 -16.20 -10.28 -17.53
C ASP A 401 -15.62 -8.93 -17.10
N LEU A 402 -14.35 -8.66 -17.43
CA LEU A 402 -13.72 -7.38 -17.11
C LEU A 402 -14.37 -6.23 -17.89
N ALA A 403 -14.64 -6.41 -19.18
CA ALA A 403 -15.33 -5.41 -19.99
C ALA A 403 -16.74 -5.12 -19.43
N ALA A 404 -17.49 -6.16 -19.07
CA ALA A 404 -18.82 -6.04 -18.48
C ALA A 404 -18.77 -5.31 -17.12
N ALA A 405 -17.78 -5.60 -16.26
CA ALA A 405 -17.60 -4.91 -15.00
C ALA A 405 -17.33 -3.41 -15.18
N ILE A 406 -16.48 -3.04 -16.16
CA ILE A 406 -16.20 -1.63 -16.48
C ILE A 406 -17.45 -0.93 -17.04
N CYS A 407 -18.13 -1.55 -18.01
CA CYS A 407 -19.32 -0.99 -18.65
C CYS A 407 -20.53 -0.90 -17.70
N PHE A 408 -20.64 -1.80 -16.72
CA PHE A 408 -21.67 -1.70 -15.68
C PHE A 408 -21.53 -0.41 -14.87
N MET A 409 -20.28 0.00 -14.57
CA MET A 409 -19.98 1.23 -13.86
C MET A 409 -20.08 2.49 -14.73
N SER A 410 -19.81 2.32 -16.03
CA SER A 410 -19.72 3.38 -17.04
C SER A 410 -20.63 3.04 -18.24
N PRO A 411 -21.97 3.10 -18.07
CA PRO A 411 -22.94 2.64 -19.06
C PRO A 411 -22.90 3.40 -20.39
N GLU A 412 -22.26 4.57 -20.42
CA GLU A 412 -21.98 5.34 -21.63
C GLU A 412 -20.96 4.67 -22.57
N ILE A 413 -20.18 3.70 -22.08
CA ILE A 413 -19.16 2.99 -22.86
C ILE A 413 -19.73 1.67 -23.39
N LYS A 414 -19.64 1.47 -24.71
CA LYS A 414 -20.06 0.22 -25.35
C LYS A 414 -19.08 -0.92 -25.02
N GLU A 415 -19.62 -2.09 -24.68
CA GLU A 415 -18.82 -3.26 -24.29
C GLU A 415 -17.81 -3.69 -25.37
N ASP A 416 -18.19 -3.65 -26.66
CA ASP A 416 -17.27 -4.00 -27.76
C ASP A 416 -16.10 -3.02 -27.93
N GLN A 417 -16.32 -1.74 -27.63
CA GLN A 417 -15.26 -0.74 -27.59
C GLN A 417 -14.28 -1.04 -26.45
N MET A 418 -14.81 -1.35 -25.26
CA MET A 418 -13.99 -1.71 -24.10
C MET A 418 -13.21 -3.01 -24.33
N LYS A 419 -13.84 -4.04 -24.91
CA LYS A 419 -13.17 -5.29 -25.31
C LYS A 419 -12.02 -5.04 -26.27
N THR A 420 -12.21 -4.15 -27.25
CA THR A 420 -11.14 -3.77 -28.19
C THR A 420 -9.98 -3.10 -27.45
N ALA A 421 -10.26 -2.12 -26.60
CA ALA A 421 -9.23 -1.44 -25.82
C ALA A 421 -8.45 -2.39 -24.90
N LEU A 422 -9.15 -3.29 -24.20
CA LEU A 422 -8.53 -4.31 -23.33
C LEU A 422 -7.66 -5.30 -24.11
N LYS A 423 -8.03 -5.67 -25.34
CA LYS A 423 -7.20 -6.54 -26.21
C LYS A 423 -5.89 -5.86 -26.62
N GLU A 424 -5.84 -4.54 -26.69
CA GLU A 424 -4.63 -3.79 -27.05
C GLU A 424 -3.63 -3.62 -25.91
N CYS A 425 -4.08 -3.73 -24.65
CA CYS A 425 -3.27 -3.48 -23.45
C CYS A 425 -1.91 -4.18 -23.46
N GLY A 426 -1.87 -5.51 -23.57
CA GLY A 426 -0.62 -6.28 -23.56
C GLY A 426 0.33 -5.90 -24.70
N LYS A 427 -0.20 -5.64 -25.90
CA LYS A 427 0.63 -5.18 -27.01
C LYS A 427 1.26 -3.81 -26.70
N LYS A 428 0.46 -2.85 -26.23
CA LYS A 428 0.93 -1.49 -25.89
C LYS A 428 1.88 -1.46 -24.69
N GLU A 429 1.68 -2.34 -23.72
CA GLU A 429 2.60 -2.56 -22.59
C GLU A 429 4.01 -2.91 -23.10
N MET A 430 4.10 -3.92 -23.99
CA MET A 430 5.38 -4.37 -24.52
C MET A 430 6.02 -3.35 -25.47
N GLU A 431 5.24 -2.76 -26.37
CA GLU A 431 5.72 -1.71 -27.29
C GLU A 431 6.29 -0.51 -26.53
N SER A 432 5.64 -0.11 -25.43
CA SER A 432 6.10 1.03 -24.65
C SER A 432 7.32 0.71 -23.79
N LEU A 433 7.45 -0.54 -23.31
CA LEU A 433 8.69 -0.99 -22.66
C LEU A 433 9.88 -0.93 -23.63
N LEU A 434 9.74 -1.48 -24.84
CA LEU A 434 10.79 -1.45 -25.85
C LEU A 434 11.11 -0.01 -26.28
N ARG A 435 10.08 0.81 -26.54
CA ARG A 435 10.26 2.23 -26.83
C ARG A 435 11.02 2.97 -25.73
N ALA A 436 10.78 2.65 -24.47
CA ALA A 436 11.49 3.27 -23.35
C ALA A 436 12.97 2.83 -23.31
N LEU A 437 13.26 1.56 -23.63
CA LEU A 437 14.62 1.04 -23.77
C LEU A 437 15.38 1.62 -24.99
N ASP A 438 14.66 2.24 -25.92
CA ASP A 438 15.22 3.02 -27.03
C ASP A 438 15.32 4.53 -26.71
N GLY A 439 15.04 4.94 -25.47
CA GLY A 439 15.02 6.34 -25.08
C GLY A 439 13.90 7.16 -25.72
N GLY A 440 12.85 6.50 -26.21
CA GLY A 440 11.70 7.12 -26.85
C GLY A 440 10.67 7.69 -25.87
N TYR A 441 9.83 8.60 -26.37
CA TYR A 441 8.74 9.19 -25.59
C TYR A 441 7.63 8.18 -25.31
N ILE A 442 7.26 8.04 -24.04
CA ILE A 442 6.13 7.22 -23.61
C ILE A 442 4.89 8.09 -23.43
N PRO A 443 3.79 7.83 -24.15
CA PRO A 443 2.56 8.59 -24.02
C PRO A 443 2.06 8.64 -22.57
N ALA A 444 1.72 9.84 -22.10
CA ALA A 444 1.04 10.02 -20.83
C ALA A 444 -0.41 9.50 -20.90
N GLY A 445 -0.96 9.13 -19.75
CA GLY A 445 -2.32 8.63 -19.64
C GLY A 445 -2.90 8.80 -18.25
N GLU A 446 -4.21 8.68 -18.14
CA GLU A 446 -4.82 8.52 -16.82
C GLU A 446 -4.52 7.12 -16.29
N GLY A 447 -4.17 7.03 -15.01
CA GLY A 447 -4.22 5.78 -14.27
C GLY A 447 -5.31 5.86 -13.21
N ASN A 448 -5.89 4.73 -12.84
CA ASN A 448 -6.74 4.50 -11.66
C ASN A 448 -7.23 3.05 -11.73
N ASP A 449 -8.12 2.67 -10.80
CA ASP A 449 -8.95 1.47 -10.94
C ASP A 449 -9.70 1.49 -12.29
N PRO A 450 -9.41 0.59 -13.25
CA PRO A 450 -10.07 0.57 -14.55
C PRO A 450 -11.59 0.37 -14.51
N VAL A 451 -12.11 -0.28 -13.46
CA VAL A 451 -13.56 -0.50 -13.29
C VAL A 451 -14.27 0.82 -12.99
N ARG A 452 -13.60 1.73 -12.28
CA ARG A 452 -14.16 3.03 -11.88
C ARG A 452 -13.70 4.18 -12.79
N ASN A 453 -12.53 4.04 -13.43
CA ASN A 453 -11.99 4.98 -14.42
C ASN A 453 -11.62 4.25 -15.72
N PRO A 454 -12.57 4.08 -16.66
CA PRO A 454 -12.32 3.42 -17.93
C PRO A 454 -11.22 4.09 -18.78
N ALA A 455 -10.95 5.39 -18.58
CA ALA A 455 -9.88 6.10 -19.27
C ALA A 455 -8.47 5.60 -18.90
N ALA A 456 -8.37 4.74 -17.89
CA ALA A 456 -7.17 3.98 -17.55
C ALA A 456 -6.81 2.89 -18.58
N VAL A 457 -7.75 2.53 -19.47
CA VAL A 457 -7.56 1.57 -20.55
C VAL A 457 -7.53 2.31 -21.90
N PRO A 458 -6.61 1.96 -22.84
CA PRO A 458 -5.61 0.90 -22.74
C PRO A 458 -4.40 1.27 -21.87
N THR A 459 -3.73 0.25 -21.36
CA THR A 459 -2.45 0.38 -20.63
C THR A 459 -1.25 0.47 -21.58
N GLY A 460 -0.03 0.54 -21.04
CA GLY A 460 1.21 0.87 -21.74
C GLY A 460 1.54 2.37 -21.72
N ARG A 461 1.05 3.12 -20.73
CA ARG A 461 1.21 4.58 -20.64
C ARG A 461 2.02 5.00 -19.41
N ASN A 462 2.60 6.18 -19.50
CA ASN A 462 3.26 6.84 -18.38
C ASN A 462 2.23 7.64 -17.58
N PHE A 463 1.48 6.96 -16.72
CA PHE A 463 0.32 7.59 -16.08
C PHE A 463 0.67 8.83 -15.25
N TYR A 464 -0.34 9.66 -15.02
CA TYR A 464 -0.26 10.82 -14.13
C TYR A 464 -1.34 10.78 -13.04
N GLY A 465 -1.13 11.58 -11.99
CA GLY A 465 -2.10 11.80 -10.92
C GLY A 465 -3.08 12.93 -11.24
N PHE A 466 -4.17 13.05 -10.49
CA PHE A 466 -5.17 14.09 -10.73
C PHE A 466 -4.67 15.49 -10.28
N ASN A 467 -5.37 16.55 -10.68
CA ASN A 467 -5.01 17.92 -10.30
C ASN A 467 -5.31 18.21 -8.82
N ILE A 468 -4.24 18.33 -8.04
CA ILE A 468 -4.27 18.47 -6.59
C ILE A 468 -4.85 19.81 -6.09
N ASP A 469 -5.02 20.82 -6.95
CA ASP A 469 -5.70 22.09 -6.62
C ASP A 469 -7.22 21.92 -6.53
N LYS A 470 -7.76 20.81 -7.04
CA LYS A 470 -9.20 20.52 -7.06
C LYS A 470 -9.66 19.69 -5.85
N VAL A 471 -8.82 19.46 -4.83
CA VAL A 471 -9.18 18.60 -3.69
C VAL A 471 -9.89 19.38 -2.57
N PRO A 472 -11.04 18.90 -2.06
CA PRO A 472 -11.87 17.86 -2.65
C PRO A 472 -12.63 18.37 -3.89
N SER A 473 -12.88 17.49 -4.87
CA SER A 473 -13.78 17.82 -5.98
C SER A 473 -15.21 18.01 -5.44
N LYS A 474 -16.10 18.63 -6.21
CA LYS A 474 -17.48 18.87 -5.76
C LYS A 474 -18.21 17.56 -5.48
N GLU A 475 -18.00 16.58 -6.35
CA GLU A 475 -18.53 15.23 -6.28
C GLU A 475 -17.95 14.49 -5.07
N ALA A 476 -16.63 14.57 -4.86
CA ALA A 476 -15.97 13.99 -3.69
C ALA A 476 -16.45 14.64 -2.38
N PHE A 477 -16.68 15.97 -2.36
CA PHE A 477 -17.24 16.64 -1.18
C PHE A 477 -18.66 16.17 -0.88
N ALA A 478 -19.51 16.02 -1.89
CA ALA A 478 -20.87 15.50 -1.73
C ALA A 478 -20.87 14.06 -1.20
N LEU A 479 -19.98 13.20 -1.73
CA LEU A 479 -19.80 11.84 -1.25
C LEU A 479 -19.26 11.80 0.18
N GLY A 480 -18.29 12.66 0.49
CA GLY A 480 -17.72 12.82 1.83
C GLY A 480 -18.75 13.31 2.86
N LYS A 481 -19.67 14.20 2.47
CA LYS A 481 -20.79 14.61 3.31
C LYS A 481 -21.70 13.41 3.65
N LYS A 482 -22.12 12.63 2.65
CA LYS A 482 -22.91 11.41 2.89
C LYS A 482 -22.19 10.46 3.86
N MET A 483 -20.89 10.25 3.65
CA MET A 483 -20.06 9.41 4.52
C MET A 483 -20.04 9.92 5.97
N ALA A 484 -19.87 11.23 6.18
CA ALA A 484 -19.88 11.84 7.51
C ALA A 484 -21.25 11.70 8.19
N ASP A 485 -22.33 11.95 7.46
CA ASP A 485 -23.70 11.87 7.96
C ASP A 485 -24.07 10.42 8.34
N GLU A 486 -23.68 9.43 7.52
CA GLU A 486 -23.87 8.00 7.82
C GLU A 486 -23.06 7.55 9.05
N MET A 487 -21.79 7.96 9.17
CA MET A 487 -20.98 7.62 10.35
C MET A 487 -21.60 8.17 11.65
N ILE A 488 -22.09 9.40 11.62
CA ILE A 488 -22.77 10.00 12.78
C ILE A 488 -24.06 9.25 13.10
N LYS A 489 -24.89 8.99 12.09
CA LYS A 489 -26.17 8.30 12.25
C LYS A 489 -26.00 6.91 12.83
N ASP A 490 -25.07 6.13 12.29
CA ASP A 490 -24.81 4.75 12.74
C ASP A 490 -24.25 4.73 14.15
N TYR A 491 -23.34 5.65 14.48
CA TYR A 491 -22.80 5.78 15.83
C TYR A 491 -23.89 6.17 16.84
N MET A 492 -24.75 7.15 16.51
CA MET A 492 -25.86 7.55 17.37
C MET A 492 -26.86 6.42 17.58
N LYS A 493 -27.14 5.62 16.54
CA LYS A 493 -28.01 4.44 16.66
C LYS A 493 -27.44 3.41 17.65
N LYS A 494 -26.11 3.25 17.69
CA LYS A 494 -25.42 2.28 18.54
C LYS A 494 -25.21 2.77 19.98
N HIS A 495 -24.94 4.06 20.16
CA HIS A 495 -24.45 4.62 21.44
C HIS A 495 -25.35 5.71 22.04
N ALA A 496 -26.43 6.12 21.36
CA ALA A 496 -27.32 7.21 21.78
C ALA A 496 -26.62 8.55 22.07
N ALA A 497 -25.44 8.78 21.47
CA ALA A 497 -24.64 9.99 21.61
C ALA A 497 -23.90 10.29 20.30
N TYR A 498 -23.48 11.54 20.09
CA TYR A 498 -22.60 11.90 18.98
C TYR A 498 -21.19 11.33 19.20
N PRO A 499 -20.48 10.90 18.15
CA PRO A 499 -19.05 10.60 18.26
C PRO A 499 -18.29 11.92 18.41
N ASP A 500 -17.83 12.26 19.60
CA ASP A 500 -17.16 13.55 19.87
C ASP A 500 -15.82 13.72 19.12
N LYS A 501 -15.13 12.62 18.78
CA LYS A 501 -13.94 12.62 17.93
C LYS A 501 -13.81 11.38 17.04
N ILE A 502 -13.47 11.58 15.76
CA ILE A 502 -13.27 10.52 14.75
C ILE A 502 -11.85 10.52 14.20
N GLY A 503 -11.18 9.35 14.18
CA GLY A 503 -9.90 9.15 13.51
C GLY A 503 -10.03 8.67 12.06
N ILE A 504 -9.42 9.38 11.12
CA ILE A 504 -9.53 9.10 9.69
C ILE A 504 -8.13 8.88 9.12
N ILE A 505 -7.91 7.71 8.53
CA ILE A 505 -6.68 7.42 7.78
C ILE A 505 -6.72 8.11 6.42
N LEU A 506 -5.63 8.78 6.06
CA LEU A 506 -5.47 9.47 4.78
C LEU A 506 -4.31 8.85 3.98
N TRP A 507 -4.66 8.13 2.92
CA TRP A 507 -3.72 7.55 1.97
C TRP A 507 -3.69 8.30 0.66
N SER A 508 -2.49 8.41 0.08
CA SER A 508 -2.31 9.04 -1.22
C SER A 508 -3.06 8.31 -2.33
N THR A 509 -3.02 6.98 -2.31
CA THR A 509 -3.69 6.14 -3.31
C THR A 509 -5.21 6.22 -3.20
N GLU A 510 -5.76 6.27 -1.98
CA GLU A 510 -7.21 6.45 -1.81
C GLU A 510 -7.66 7.84 -2.23
N LEU A 511 -6.93 8.90 -1.87
CA LEU A 511 -7.26 10.25 -2.32
C LEU A 511 -7.21 10.36 -3.86
N GLN A 512 -6.25 9.70 -4.51
CA GLN A 512 -6.19 9.62 -5.98
C GLN A 512 -7.35 8.83 -6.59
N ARG A 513 -7.91 7.85 -5.86
CA ARG A 513 -9.06 7.05 -6.33
C ARG A 513 -10.38 7.81 -6.15
N ASN A 514 -10.61 8.38 -4.98
CA ASN A 514 -11.90 9.00 -4.62
C ASN A 514 -11.89 10.53 -4.65
N GLU A 515 -10.85 11.14 -5.21
CA GLU A 515 -10.69 12.58 -5.41
C GLU A 515 -10.83 13.44 -4.13
N GLY A 516 -10.62 12.82 -2.97
CA GLY A 516 -10.69 13.49 -1.68
C GLY A 516 -12.03 13.34 -0.95
N ALA A 517 -12.78 12.26 -1.16
CA ALA A 517 -14.01 11.99 -0.40
C ALA A 517 -13.77 11.98 1.13
N SER A 518 -12.63 11.45 1.58
CA SER A 518 -12.21 11.53 3.00
C SER A 518 -11.99 12.97 3.48
N ILE A 519 -11.51 13.86 2.61
CA ILE A 519 -11.33 15.28 2.92
C ILE A 519 -12.70 15.95 3.03
N GLY A 520 -13.62 15.61 2.13
CA GLY A 520 -15.01 16.05 2.22
C GLY A 520 -15.69 15.66 3.54
N ALA A 521 -15.48 14.42 3.99
CA ALA A 521 -15.99 13.96 5.28
C ALA A 521 -15.37 14.74 6.45
N ILE A 522 -14.05 14.94 6.47
CA ILE A 522 -13.38 15.75 7.50
C ILE A 522 -13.97 17.15 7.57
N LEU A 523 -14.09 17.84 6.42
CA LEU A 523 -14.64 19.20 6.38
C LEU A 523 -16.08 19.22 6.88
N ASN A 524 -16.91 18.26 6.45
CA ASN A 524 -18.29 18.16 6.89
C ASN A 524 -18.40 17.91 8.41
N LEU A 525 -17.64 16.97 8.98
CA LEU A 525 -17.63 16.67 10.41
C LEU A 525 -17.34 17.92 11.25
N LEU A 526 -16.36 18.72 10.84
CA LEU A 526 -15.98 20.01 11.43
C LEU A 526 -17.03 21.12 11.22
N GLY A 527 -17.99 20.90 10.32
CA GLY A 527 -19.01 21.88 9.91
C GLY A 527 -18.44 23.00 9.04
N ILE A 528 -17.53 22.65 8.13
CA ILE A 528 -16.85 23.54 7.19
C ILE A 528 -17.17 23.08 5.76
N THR A 529 -17.29 24.03 4.82
CA THR A 529 -17.40 23.77 3.38
C THR A 529 -16.21 24.39 2.65
N PRO A 530 -15.67 23.75 1.61
CA PRO A 530 -14.71 24.40 0.73
C PRO A 530 -15.42 25.43 -0.18
N VAL A 531 -14.63 26.40 -0.65
CA VAL A 531 -15.02 27.42 -1.62
C VAL A 531 -14.26 27.17 -2.90
N TRP A 532 -14.99 26.96 -4.00
CA TRP A 532 -14.40 26.71 -5.31
C TRP A 532 -14.42 27.96 -6.20
N ASP A 533 -13.40 28.12 -7.03
CA ASP A 533 -13.43 29.07 -8.13
C ASP A 533 -14.22 28.55 -9.35
N LYS A 534 -14.28 29.33 -10.43
CA LYS A 534 -14.97 28.95 -11.68
C LYS A 534 -14.33 27.76 -12.42
N LYS A 535 -13.13 27.33 -12.02
CA LYS A 535 -12.38 26.20 -12.60
C LYS A 535 -12.35 25.00 -11.64
N ASP A 536 -13.23 25.00 -10.64
CA ASP A 536 -13.36 23.99 -9.59
C ASP A 536 -12.09 23.82 -8.73
N LYS A 537 -11.24 24.84 -8.65
CA LYS A 537 -10.12 24.84 -7.70
C LYS A 537 -10.62 25.26 -6.33
N VAL A 538 -10.16 24.58 -5.29
CA VAL A 538 -10.44 24.98 -3.91
C VAL A 538 -9.56 26.18 -3.56
N ILE A 539 -10.18 27.34 -3.38
CA ILE A 539 -9.49 28.60 -3.10
C ILE A 539 -9.61 29.03 -1.63
N ASP A 540 -10.68 28.63 -0.94
CA ASP A 540 -10.91 29.00 0.46
C ASP A 540 -11.80 27.98 1.20
N LEU A 541 -12.08 28.25 2.46
CA LEU A 541 -13.01 27.51 3.33
C LEU A 541 -14.03 28.48 3.94
N ALA A 542 -15.26 28.02 4.14
CA ALA A 542 -16.30 28.77 4.83
C ALA A 542 -16.96 27.93 5.92
N PRO A 543 -17.30 28.51 7.09
CA PRO A 543 -18.05 27.79 8.11
C PRO A 543 -19.50 27.58 7.68
N ILE A 544 -20.03 26.38 7.94
CA ILE A 544 -21.47 26.11 7.85
C ILE A 544 -22.09 26.68 9.14
N PRO A 545 -23.05 27.63 9.06
CA PRO A 545 -23.67 28.20 10.25
C PRO A 545 -24.37 27.13 11.10
N GLY A 546 -24.26 27.21 12.42
CA GLY A 546 -24.81 26.22 13.36
C GLY A 546 -26.27 25.87 13.13
N ARG A 547 -27.11 26.87 12.84
CA ARG A 547 -28.53 26.68 12.49
C ARG A 547 -28.78 25.83 11.24
N VAL A 548 -27.82 25.80 10.32
CA VAL A 548 -27.84 24.97 9.09
C VAL A 548 -27.19 23.62 9.36
N LEU A 549 -26.14 23.58 10.17
CA LEU A 549 -25.43 22.36 10.54
C LEU A 549 -26.33 21.40 11.34
N GLY A 550 -27.14 21.93 12.26
CA GLY A 550 -28.16 21.16 13.01
C GLY A 550 -27.62 20.10 13.97
N ARG A 551 -26.31 20.09 14.25
CA ARG A 551 -25.63 19.15 15.13
C ARG A 551 -24.35 19.77 15.72
N PRO A 552 -23.72 19.13 16.73
CA PRO A 552 -22.40 19.53 17.19
C PRO A 552 -21.34 19.47 16.08
N ARG A 553 -20.28 20.28 16.24
CA ARG A 553 -19.05 20.16 15.45
C ARG A 553 -18.23 19.00 16.01
N ILE A 554 -18.02 17.98 15.19
CA ILE A 554 -17.33 16.75 15.55
C ILE A 554 -15.84 16.95 15.35
N ASP A 555 -15.03 16.61 16.37
CA ASP A 555 -13.58 16.69 16.26
C ASP A 555 -13.03 15.55 15.41
N VAL A 556 -11.84 15.74 14.82
CA VAL A 556 -11.21 14.72 13.97
C VAL A 556 -9.74 14.57 14.29
N ILE A 557 -9.19 13.38 14.09
CA ILE A 557 -7.75 13.19 13.93
C ILE A 557 -7.48 12.65 12.52
N ALA A 558 -6.70 13.39 11.74
CA ALA A 558 -6.34 13.04 10.37
C ALA A 558 -4.96 12.35 10.38
N GLN A 559 -4.95 11.03 10.22
CA GLN A 559 -3.73 10.21 10.24
C GLN A 559 -3.22 9.98 8.81
N THR A 560 -2.24 10.78 8.40
CA THR A 560 -1.66 10.75 7.05
C THR A 560 -0.59 9.67 6.91
N SER A 561 -0.53 9.01 5.75
CA SER A 561 0.68 8.29 5.33
C SER A 561 1.80 9.26 4.94
N GLY A 562 3.04 8.79 4.94
CA GLY A 562 4.19 9.61 4.50
C GLY A 562 4.05 10.08 3.05
N LEU A 563 3.49 9.23 2.18
CA LEU A 563 3.20 9.59 0.80
C LEU A 563 2.09 10.63 0.69
N PHE A 564 1.04 10.55 1.52
CA PHE A 564 -0.02 11.55 1.53
C PHE A 564 0.53 12.95 1.88
N ARG A 565 1.33 13.02 2.96
CA ARG A 565 2.03 14.25 3.38
C ARG A 565 2.82 14.87 2.23
N ASP A 566 3.53 14.04 1.48
CA ASP A 566 4.46 14.47 0.44
C ASP A 566 3.75 14.87 -0.86
N SER A 567 2.69 14.17 -1.23
CA SER A 567 1.91 14.42 -2.44
C SER A 567 0.88 15.55 -2.30
N TYR A 568 0.34 15.77 -1.10
CA TYR A 568 -0.82 16.64 -0.86
C TYR A 568 -0.63 17.63 0.29
N ALA A 569 0.56 18.23 0.37
CA ALA A 569 0.90 19.18 1.42
C ALA A 569 -0.08 20.36 1.58
N GLN A 570 -0.68 20.84 0.49
CA GLN A 570 -1.71 21.87 0.52
C GLN A 570 -3.03 21.38 1.13
N VAL A 571 -3.36 20.10 0.98
CA VAL A 571 -4.55 19.48 1.60
C VAL A 571 -4.33 19.32 3.11
N VAL A 572 -3.11 18.97 3.53
CA VAL A 572 -2.73 18.97 4.96
C VAL A 572 -2.95 20.35 5.59
N ARG A 573 -2.52 21.41 4.91
CA ARG A 573 -2.75 22.80 5.35
C ARG A 573 -4.23 23.18 5.33
N LEU A 574 -4.99 22.72 4.34
CA LEU A 574 -6.44 22.92 4.27
C LEU A 574 -7.14 22.34 5.50
N ILE A 575 -6.79 21.11 5.91
CA ILE A 575 -7.36 20.47 7.11
C ILE A 575 -7.01 21.26 8.38
N ASP A 576 -5.74 21.67 8.55
CA ASP A 576 -5.35 22.48 9.72
C ASP A 576 -6.12 23.80 9.80
N ARG A 577 -6.31 24.50 8.67
CA ARG A 577 -7.17 25.70 8.61
C ARG A 577 -8.61 25.40 9.01
N ALA A 578 -9.19 24.32 8.49
CA ALA A 578 -10.55 23.92 8.82
C ALA A 578 -10.73 23.63 10.32
N VAL A 579 -9.78 22.92 10.93
CA VAL A 579 -9.78 22.61 12.37
C VAL A 579 -9.70 23.88 13.21
N ARG A 580 -8.79 24.81 12.88
CA ARG A 580 -8.64 26.09 13.59
C ARG A 580 -9.88 26.96 13.46
N MET A 581 -10.46 27.03 12.25
CA MET A 581 -11.70 27.75 11.99
C MET A 581 -12.86 27.15 12.80
N ALA A 582 -13.05 25.84 12.73
CA ALA A 582 -14.10 25.15 13.47
C ALA A 582 -13.94 25.34 14.99
N GLY A 583 -12.73 25.21 15.53
CA GLY A 583 -12.45 25.36 16.96
C GLY A 583 -12.67 26.77 17.54
N ALA A 584 -12.78 27.80 16.69
CA ALA A 584 -13.06 29.17 17.12
C ALA A 584 -14.57 29.49 17.21
N LEU A 585 -15.43 28.66 16.62
CA LEU A 585 -16.87 28.88 16.54
C LEU A 585 -17.58 28.52 17.85
N LYS A 586 -18.66 29.26 18.17
CA LYS A 586 -19.44 29.15 19.42
C LYS A 586 -20.95 28.99 19.17
N ASP A 587 -21.32 28.66 17.93
CA ASP A 587 -22.71 28.67 17.44
C ASP A 587 -23.50 27.40 17.77
N VAL A 588 -22.80 26.29 18.02
CA VAL A 588 -23.32 25.00 18.48
C VAL A 588 -22.34 24.37 19.47
N GLU A 589 -22.71 23.26 20.11
CA GLU A 589 -21.74 22.44 20.84
C GLU A 589 -20.55 22.08 19.92
N ASN A 590 -19.34 22.21 20.46
CA ASN A 590 -18.13 22.19 19.66
C ASN A 590 -17.06 21.32 20.32
N PHE A 591 -17.02 20.05 19.93
CA PHE A 591 -16.05 19.10 20.47
C PHE A 591 -14.61 19.45 20.11
N VAL A 592 -14.37 20.13 18.97
CA VAL A 592 -13.05 20.66 18.62
C VAL A 592 -12.56 21.64 19.68
N ALA A 593 -13.40 22.60 20.07
CA ALA A 593 -13.07 23.59 21.09
C ALA A 593 -12.89 22.97 22.48
N ILE A 594 -13.72 21.99 22.85
CA ILE A 594 -13.64 21.25 24.12
C ILE A 594 -12.30 20.50 24.20
N HIS A 595 -11.95 19.72 23.18
CA HIS A 595 -10.70 18.96 23.16
C HIS A 595 -9.46 19.86 23.08
N ASN A 596 -9.53 21.00 22.36
CA ASN A 596 -8.44 21.98 22.34
C ASN A 596 -8.12 22.49 23.75
N LYS A 597 -9.14 22.77 24.58
CA LYS A 597 -8.93 23.17 25.98
C LYS A 597 -8.29 22.04 26.80
N LYS A 598 -8.80 20.81 26.67
CA LYS A 598 -8.27 19.61 27.35
C LYS A 598 -6.78 19.40 27.03
N ILE A 599 -6.41 19.46 25.76
CA ILE A 599 -5.03 19.25 25.30
C ILE A 599 -4.13 20.42 25.73
N LYS A 600 -4.62 21.66 25.63
CA LYS A 600 -3.88 22.84 26.08
C LYS A 600 -3.51 22.71 27.56
N GLN A 601 -4.49 22.39 28.41
CA GLN A 601 -4.27 22.19 29.84
C GLN A 601 -3.19 21.13 30.12
N ALA A 602 -3.28 19.97 29.45
CA ALA A 602 -2.28 18.92 29.57
C ALA A 602 -0.87 19.32 29.07
N LEU A 603 -0.78 20.25 28.12
CA LEU A 603 0.50 20.81 27.67
C LEU A 603 1.07 21.82 28.68
N LEU A 604 0.23 22.65 29.29
CA LEU A 604 0.63 23.60 30.33
C LEU A 604 1.17 22.89 31.58
N GLU A 605 0.48 21.84 32.02
CA GLU A 605 0.91 20.98 33.14
C GLU A 605 2.28 20.33 32.89
N LYS A 606 2.67 20.17 31.62
CA LYS A 606 3.99 19.65 31.20
C LYS A 606 5.02 20.74 30.96
N GLY A 607 4.75 21.99 31.37
CA GLY A 607 5.67 23.12 31.26
C GLY A 607 5.73 23.76 29.88
N CYS A 608 4.79 23.47 28.97
CA CYS A 608 4.72 24.16 27.69
C CYS A 608 4.31 25.62 27.90
N LYS A 609 4.94 26.56 27.19
CA LYS A 609 4.58 27.98 27.26
C LYS A 609 3.15 28.20 26.76
N GLU A 610 2.42 29.13 27.36
CA GLU A 610 1.01 29.43 27.05
C GLU A 610 0.72 29.55 25.54
N LYS A 611 1.54 30.34 24.84
CA LYS A 611 1.41 30.54 23.38
C LYS A 611 1.63 29.25 22.59
N ASP A 612 2.65 28.48 22.95
CA ASP A 612 2.96 27.21 22.30
C ASP A 612 1.88 26.17 22.60
N ALA A 613 1.40 26.09 23.84
CA ALA A 613 0.31 25.22 24.25
C ALA A 613 -0.98 25.52 23.48
N GLN A 614 -1.30 26.81 23.28
CA GLN A 614 -2.44 27.24 22.48
C GLN A 614 -2.31 26.81 21.01
N ASP A 615 -1.15 27.00 20.39
CA ASP A 615 -0.95 26.65 18.97
C ASP A 615 -0.89 25.12 18.76
N LEU A 616 -0.26 24.39 19.68
CA LEU A 616 -0.09 22.92 19.61
C LEU A 616 -1.34 22.14 19.98
N SER A 617 -2.20 22.67 20.86
CA SER A 617 -3.44 21.98 21.24
C SER A 617 -4.45 21.84 20.09
N GLN A 618 -4.30 22.66 19.05
CA GLN A 618 -5.13 22.65 17.84
C GLN A 618 -4.64 21.66 16.79
N ALA A 619 -3.51 20.98 16.99
CA ALA A 619 -2.98 20.01 16.03
C ALA A 619 -3.90 18.80 15.91
N ARG A 620 -4.34 18.47 14.68
CA ARG A 620 -5.14 17.28 14.35
C ARG A 620 -4.63 16.48 13.16
N VAL A 621 -3.67 17.00 12.39
CA VAL A 621 -3.05 16.25 11.29
C VAL A 621 -1.73 15.67 11.78
N PHE A 622 -1.64 14.34 11.77
CA PHE A 622 -0.47 13.59 12.21
C PHE A 622 0.01 12.65 11.12
N GLY A 623 1.30 12.31 11.14
CA GLY A 623 1.92 11.43 10.16
C GLY A 623 3.34 11.07 10.55
N PRO A 624 4.08 10.38 9.68
CA PRO A 624 5.45 10.00 9.99
C PRO A 624 6.39 11.20 9.95
N MET A 625 7.58 11.08 10.54
CA MET A 625 8.64 12.09 10.46
C MET A 625 8.90 12.50 8.99
N PRO A 626 9.20 13.78 8.67
CA PRO A 626 9.48 14.20 7.29
C PRO A 626 10.58 13.37 6.64
N GLY A 627 10.30 12.74 5.49
CA GLY A 627 11.23 11.83 4.80
C GLY A 627 11.24 10.39 5.31
N ALA A 628 10.36 10.05 6.26
CA ALA A 628 10.00 8.68 6.63
C ALA A 628 8.64 8.29 6.01
N TYR A 629 8.46 6.98 5.80
CA TYR A 629 7.28 6.38 5.16
C TYR A 629 6.75 5.13 5.88
N SER A 630 7.60 4.41 6.63
CA SER A 630 7.22 3.18 7.31
C SER A 630 6.61 3.45 8.71
N HIS A 631 5.61 2.65 9.08
CA HIS A 631 5.05 2.55 10.44
C HIS A 631 5.73 1.46 11.28
N ALA A 632 6.74 0.77 10.72
CA ALA A 632 7.44 -0.39 11.27
C ALA A 632 6.58 -1.64 11.53
N LEU A 633 5.25 -1.50 11.70
CA LEU A 633 4.38 -2.62 12.04
C LEU A 633 4.35 -3.74 10.99
N GLN A 634 4.53 -3.44 9.70
CA GLN A 634 4.56 -4.46 8.64
C GLN A 634 5.76 -5.39 8.74
N GLU A 635 6.80 -4.96 9.46
CA GLU A 635 8.01 -5.74 9.71
C GLU A 635 7.99 -6.29 11.15
N LEU A 636 7.52 -5.49 12.12
CA LEU A 636 7.47 -5.88 13.52
C LEU A 636 6.47 -7.02 13.77
N ILE A 637 5.25 -6.93 13.23
CA ILE A 637 4.19 -7.91 13.53
C ILE A 637 4.51 -9.31 12.96
N PRO A 638 5.02 -9.45 11.71
CA PRO A 638 5.45 -10.75 11.23
C PRO A 638 6.61 -11.35 12.03
N ASN A 639 7.50 -10.50 12.57
CA ASN A 639 8.64 -10.89 13.42
C ASN A 639 8.21 -11.10 14.88
N SER A 640 7.25 -11.97 15.13
CA SER A 640 6.59 -12.18 16.43
C SER A 640 7.48 -12.69 17.57
N GLY A 641 8.74 -13.05 17.29
CA GLY A 641 9.74 -13.36 18.31
C GLY A 641 10.38 -12.14 18.99
N VAL A 642 10.12 -10.91 18.51
CA VAL A 642 10.79 -9.69 19.01
C VAL A 642 9.88 -8.75 19.80
N TRP A 643 8.66 -9.18 20.10
CA TRP A 643 7.67 -8.49 20.94
C TRP A 643 6.86 -9.52 21.72
N GLU A 644 6.37 -9.18 22.90
CA GLU A 644 5.50 -10.06 23.69
C GLU A 644 4.09 -9.50 23.89
N ASP A 645 3.96 -8.17 24.00
CA ASP A 645 2.68 -7.50 24.24
C ASP A 645 2.31 -6.53 23.11
N GLU A 646 1.02 -6.51 22.74
CA GLU A 646 0.44 -5.58 21.75
C GLU A 646 0.63 -4.09 22.11
N LYS A 647 0.85 -3.75 23.38
CA LYS A 647 1.22 -2.41 23.82
C LYS A 647 2.56 -1.96 23.23
N GLU A 648 3.52 -2.87 23.06
CA GLU A 648 4.81 -2.55 22.43
C GLU A 648 4.58 -2.09 20.98
N ILE A 649 3.69 -2.80 20.26
CA ILE A 649 3.29 -2.49 18.89
C ILE A 649 2.59 -1.12 18.83
N ALA A 650 1.69 -0.85 19.79
CA ALA A 650 1.02 0.45 19.91
C ALA A 650 2.02 1.60 20.11
N ASP A 651 3.01 1.41 20.99
CA ASP A 651 4.03 2.42 21.28
C ASP A 651 4.96 2.66 20.08
N VAL A 652 5.26 1.63 19.28
CA VAL A 652 6.00 1.77 18.01
C VAL A 652 5.19 2.60 17.02
N PHE A 653 3.90 2.30 16.83
CA PHE A 653 3.04 3.11 15.95
C PHE A 653 3.03 4.58 16.39
N ILE A 654 2.78 4.83 17.69
CA ILE A 654 2.76 6.19 18.26
C ILE A 654 4.12 6.87 18.08
N HIS A 655 5.23 6.15 18.25
CA HIS A 655 6.57 6.70 18.03
C HIS A 655 6.77 7.15 16.58
N HIS A 656 6.36 6.33 15.62
CA HIS A 656 6.58 6.60 14.21
C HIS A 656 5.63 7.67 13.66
N TYR A 657 4.41 7.82 14.20
CA TYR A 657 3.34 8.62 13.59
C TYR A 657 2.85 9.84 14.39
N SER A 658 3.48 10.16 15.53
CA SER A 658 3.11 11.32 16.37
C SER A 658 3.78 12.65 15.98
N PHE A 659 4.01 12.88 14.68
CA PHE A 659 4.54 14.15 14.16
C PHE A 659 3.39 15.00 13.63
N ALA A 660 3.24 16.21 14.15
CA ALA A 660 2.18 17.13 13.81
C ALA A 660 2.48 17.93 12.54
N TYR A 661 1.45 18.12 11.71
CA TYR A 661 1.48 18.88 10.47
C TYR A 661 0.33 19.91 10.43
N GLY A 662 0.56 21.01 9.71
CA GLY A 662 -0.39 22.11 9.55
C GLY A 662 0.27 23.31 8.86
N GLU A 663 -0.34 24.48 8.93
CA GLU A 663 0.25 25.69 8.34
C GLU A 663 1.48 26.18 9.11
N LYS A 664 1.40 26.13 10.44
CA LYS A 664 2.48 26.55 11.34
C LYS A 664 3.41 25.42 11.77
N LEU A 665 3.07 24.17 11.46
CA LEU A 665 3.74 22.97 11.95
C LEU A 665 4.09 22.07 10.75
N TRP A 666 5.33 21.60 10.64
CA TRP A 666 5.69 20.67 9.57
C TRP A 666 6.59 19.56 10.11
N GLY A 667 5.98 18.47 10.57
CA GLY A 667 6.67 17.33 11.15
C GLY A 667 7.22 17.60 12.54
N LYS A 668 6.53 18.43 13.35
CA LYS A 668 6.93 18.69 14.73
C LYS A 668 6.63 17.46 15.60
N PRO A 669 7.62 16.88 16.30
CA PRO A 669 7.35 15.78 17.23
C PRO A 669 6.37 16.24 18.32
N LEU A 670 5.26 15.53 18.50
CA LEU A 670 4.19 15.94 19.41
C LEU A 670 3.53 14.74 20.11
N LYS A 671 4.36 13.77 20.55
CA LYS A 671 3.91 12.51 21.17
C LYS A 671 2.93 12.71 22.33
N SER A 672 3.18 13.68 23.22
CA SER A 672 2.32 13.93 24.39
C SER A 672 0.92 14.40 24.00
N ALA A 673 0.80 15.39 23.12
CA ALA A 673 -0.50 15.88 22.65
C ALA A 673 -1.19 14.87 21.74
N TYR A 674 -0.42 14.07 20.98
CA TYR A 674 -0.97 12.99 20.17
C TYR A 674 -1.63 11.93 21.05
N LYS A 675 -0.93 11.42 22.10
CA LYS A 675 -1.53 10.50 23.07
C LYS A 675 -2.81 11.09 23.69
N LYS A 676 -2.79 12.38 24.05
CA LYS A 676 -3.98 13.08 24.59
C LYS A 676 -5.14 13.17 23.59
N ASN A 677 -4.85 13.32 22.30
CA ASN A 677 -5.87 13.30 21.26
C ASN A 677 -6.55 11.94 21.14
N LEU A 678 -5.77 10.85 21.22
CA LEU A 678 -6.25 9.47 21.05
C LEU A 678 -7.25 9.05 22.12
N GLU A 679 -7.14 9.58 23.35
CA GLU A 679 -8.06 9.26 24.46
C GLU A 679 -9.53 9.54 24.13
N ASP A 680 -9.81 10.54 23.29
CA ASP A 680 -11.18 10.94 22.99
C ASP A 680 -11.72 10.28 21.70
N VAL A 681 -10.90 9.52 20.95
CA VAL A 681 -11.34 8.93 19.68
C VAL A 681 -12.41 7.86 19.93
N LYS A 682 -13.60 8.06 19.36
CA LYS A 682 -14.74 7.13 19.46
C LYS A 682 -14.85 6.17 18.29
N LEU A 683 -14.37 6.61 17.14
CA LEU A 683 -14.47 5.88 15.89
C LEU A 683 -13.18 6.07 15.08
N THR A 684 -12.69 5.01 14.47
CA THR A 684 -11.61 5.07 13.47
C THR A 684 -12.09 4.54 12.13
N MET A 685 -11.71 5.18 11.02
CA MET A 685 -12.19 4.85 9.69
C MET A 685 -11.07 4.89 8.65
N HIS A 686 -11.16 4.00 7.68
CA HIS A 686 -10.39 4.04 6.44
C HIS A 686 -11.33 3.86 5.23
N THR A 687 -11.01 4.47 4.08
CA THR A 687 -11.76 4.29 2.84
C THR A 687 -11.18 3.18 1.96
N ARG A 688 -12.04 2.44 1.27
CA ARG A 688 -11.62 1.48 0.26
C ARG A 688 -12.34 1.75 -1.06
N SER A 689 -11.57 2.19 -2.06
CA SER A 689 -12.12 2.57 -3.37
C SER A 689 -11.77 1.61 -4.51
N SER A 690 -10.79 0.71 -4.34
CA SER A 690 -10.38 -0.24 -5.41
C SER A 690 -11.27 -1.48 -5.48
N ASN A 691 -11.63 -1.87 -6.71
CA ASN A 691 -12.26 -3.15 -7.04
C ASN A 691 -11.25 -4.31 -7.04
N LEU A 692 -9.97 -4.02 -7.26
CA LEU A 692 -8.89 -5.01 -7.17
C LEU A 692 -8.48 -5.25 -5.72
N TYR A 693 -8.00 -4.24 -5.01
CA TYR A 693 -7.45 -4.41 -3.66
C TYR A 693 -8.55 -4.49 -2.59
N TYR A 694 -8.42 -5.43 -1.66
CA TYR A 694 -9.29 -5.66 -0.52
C TYR A 694 -8.52 -5.68 0.82
N MET A 695 -9.16 -6.09 1.92
CA MET A 695 -8.61 -5.96 3.27
C MET A 695 -7.35 -6.80 3.49
N LEU A 696 -7.28 -8.00 2.89
CA LEU A 696 -6.18 -8.96 3.09
C LEU A 696 -5.31 -9.09 1.82
N ASP A 697 -5.15 -8.01 1.06
CA ASP A 697 -4.24 -7.97 -0.11
C ASP A 697 -2.91 -7.26 0.17
N ASN A 698 -2.84 -6.48 1.24
CA ASN A 698 -1.65 -5.75 1.64
C ASN A 698 -1.57 -5.62 3.17
N ASP A 699 -0.38 -5.30 3.62
CA ASP A 699 0.02 -5.01 4.99
C ASP A 699 -0.42 -3.64 5.49
N ASP A 700 -0.55 -2.65 4.59
CA ASP A 700 -0.91 -1.28 4.97
C ASP A 700 -2.27 -1.22 5.71
N MET A 701 -3.26 -2.03 5.35
CA MET A 701 -4.60 -1.93 5.96
C MET A 701 -4.58 -2.19 7.48
N PHE A 702 -3.97 -3.30 7.93
CA PHE A 702 -3.85 -3.57 9.37
C PHE A 702 -2.90 -2.58 10.02
N ALA A 703 -1.83 -2.19 9.33
CA ALA A 703 -0.83 -1.33 9.89
C ALA A 703 -1.32 0.10 10.18
N PHE A 704 -2.16 0.65 9.30
CA PHE A 704 -2.71 1.99 9.48
C PHE A 704 -4.01 1.97 10.28
N LEU A 705 -5.04 1.27 9.79
CA LEU A 705 -6.34 1.26 10.47
C LEU A 705 -6.27 0.49 11.79
N GLY A 706 -5.69 -0.72 11.76
CA GLY A 706 -5.47 -1.51 12.96
C GLY A 706 -4.47 -0.85 13.90
N GLY A 707 -3.34 -0.33 13.40
CA GLY A 707 -2.35 0.38 14.21
C GLY A 707 -2.90 1.62 14.92
N LEU A 708 -3.70 2.45 14.24
CA LEU A 708 -4.38 3.58 14.89
C LEU A 708 -5.39 3.11 15.93
N SER A 709 -6.17 2.07 15.63
CA SER A 709 -7.18 1.51 16.56
C SER A 709 -6.52 0.95 17.82
N LEU A 710 -5.40 0.24 17.67
CA LEU A 710 -4.59 -0.28 18.76
C LEU A 710 -3.94 0.85 19.57
N ALA A 711 -3.47 1.91 18.90
CA ALA A 711 -2.97 3.10 19.57
C ALA A 711 -4.07 3.78 20.41
N VAL A 712 -5.30 3.92 19.89
CA VAL A 712 -6.45 4.41 20.67
C VAL A 712 -6.72 3.50 21.87
N LYS A 713 -6.80 2.18 21.66
CA LYS A 713 -6.99 1.19 22.73
C LYS A 713 -5.93 1.32 23.82
N SER A 714 -4.66 1.52 23.46
CA SER A 714 -3.56 1.66 24.41
C SER A 714 -3.66 2.91 25.30
N GLN A 715 -4.39 3.96 24.86
CA GLN A 715 -4.58 5.20 25.62
C GLN A 715 -5.92 5.24 26.37
N LYS A 716 -6.96 4.60 25.82
CA LYS A 716 -8.33 4.64 26.33
C LYS A 716 -8.71 3.41 27.17
N GLY A 717 -8.05 2.28 26.97
CA GLY A 717 -8.36 0.98 27.58
C GLY A 717 -9.31 0.11 26.76
N GLU A 718 -10.05 0.69 25.82
CA GLU A 718 -10.99 -0.01 24.93
C GLU A 718 -10.79 0.40 23.47
N TYR A 719 -11.16 -0.49 22.54
CA TYR A 719 -11.14 -0.18 21.11
C TYR A 719 -12.23 0.84 20.77
N PRO A 720 -11.96 1.77 19.82
CA PRO A 720 -13.03 2.56 19.20
C PRO A 720 -13.88 1.68 18.29
N ASP A 721 -15.02 2.20 17.80
CA ASP A 721 -15.67 1.60 16.65
C ASP A 721 -14.73 1.69 15.44
N VAL A 722 -14.51 0.57 14.73
CA VAL A 722 -13.57 0.53 13.61
C VAL A 722 -14.32 0.22 12.32
N LEU A 723 -14.35 1.20 11.40
CA LEU A 723 -15.15 1.15 10.19
C LEU A 723 -14.28 1.17 8.92
N VAL A 724 -14.82 0.58 7.86
CA VAL A 724 -14.31 0.69 6.49
C VAL A 724 -15.41 1.30 5.63
N ALA A 725 -15.12 2.45 5.03
CA ALA A 725 -16.01 3.10 4.07
C ALA A 725 -15.71 2.59 2.66
N ASN A 726 -16.61 1.75 2.13
CA ASN A 726 -16.49 1.17 0.80
C ASN A 726 -17.04 2.14 -0.25
N LEU A 727 -16.18 2.52 -1.21
CA LEU A 727 -16.44 3.52 -2.26
C LEU A 727 -16.14 2.98 -3.66
N GLN A 728 -16.18 1.65 -3.85
CA GLN A 728 -15.75 1.05 -5.13
C GLN A 728 -16.65 1.42 -6.31
N ASP A 729 -17.90 1.82 -6.04
CA ASP A 729 -18.85 2.26 -7.05
C ASP A 729 -18.73 3.76 -7.41
N GLY A 730 -17.95 4.52 -6.64
CA GLY A 730 -17.74 5.97 -6.80
C GLY A 730 -18.96 6.86 -6.55
N LYS A 731 -20.14 6.31 -6.21
CA LYS A 731 -21.42 7.04 -6.13
C LYS A 731 -22.09 6.91 -4.76
N ASN A 732 -21.93 5.77 -4.12
CA ASN A 732 -22.53 5.47 -2.82
C ASN A 732 -21.44 5.23 -1.78
N VAL A 733 -21.84 5.40 -0.53
CA VAL A 733 -21.02 5.06 0.63
C VAL A 733 -21.63 3.83 1.26
N LYS A 734 -20.78 2.85 1.57
CA LYS A 734 -21.18 1.71 2.39
C LYS A 734 -20.21 1.54 3.55
N LEU A 735 -20.70 1.85 4.75
CA LEU A 735 -19.97 1.63 5.98
C LEU A 735 -20.12 0.17 6.42
N ASP A 736 -19.00 -0.52 6.57
CA ASP A 736 -18.95 -1.85 7.18
C ASP A 736 -18.08 -1.77 8.45
N ASP A 737 -18.50 -2.45 9.52
CA ASP A 737 -17.61 -2.76 10.64
C ASP A 737 -16.38 -3.53 10.16
N LEU A 738 -15.28 -3.40 10.90
CA LEU A 738 -14.02 -4.08 10.56
C LEU A 738 -14.18 -5.60 10.49
N ALA A 739 -14.85 -6.23 11.45
CA ALA A 739 -15.09 -7.67 11.46
C ALA A 739 -15.82 -8.13 10.19
N LYS A 740 -16.88 -7.42 9.80
CA LYS A 740 -17.62 -7.64 8.56
C LYS A 740 -16.71 -7.49 7.33
N SER A 741 -15.86 -6.48 7.30
CA SER A 741 -14.95 -6.22 6.18
C SER A 741 -13.86 -7.29 6.01
N VAL A 742 -13.24 -7.72 7.12
CA VAL A 742 -12.24 -8.79 7.14
C VAL A 742 -12.89 -10.12 6.77
N GLY A 743 -14.05 -10.44 7.36
CA GLY A 743 -14.80 -11.65 7.06
C GLY A 743 -15.24 -11.73 5.59
N LYS A 744 -15.71 -10.62 5.01
CA LYS A 744 -16.03 -10.57 3.57
C LYS A 744 -14.81 -10.79 2.72
N ALA A 745 -13.68 -10.17 3.05
CA ALA A 745 -12.45 -10.37 2.30
C ALA A 745 -12.03 -11.84 2.30
N LEU A 746 -12.05 -12.47 3.49
CA LEU A 746 -11.76 -13.89 3.67
C LEU A 746 -12.66 -14.78 2.80
N ARG A 747 -13.98 -14.57 2.86
CA ARG A 747 -14.98 -15.46 2.27
C ARG A 747 -15.25 -15.18 0.80
N THR A 748 -15.15 -13.94 0.32
CA THR A 748 -15.26 -13.66 -1.11
C THR A 748 -14.09 -14.28 -1.89
N ARG A 749 -12.88 -14.27 -1.32
CA ARG A 749 -11.63 -14.58 -2.05
C ARG A 749 -10.89 -15.79 -1.49
N TYR A 750 -10.27 -15.65 -0.33
CA TYR A 750 -9.18 -16.54 0.07
C TYR A 750 -9.65 -17.93 0.50
N LEU A 751 -10.92 -18.09 0.89
CA LEU A 751 -11.55 -19.40 1.09
C LEU A 751 -12.34 -19.89 -0.13
N ASN A 752 -12.48 -19.05 -1.16
CA ASN A 752 -13.32 -19.35 -2.32
C ASN A 752 -12.58 -20.29 -3.29
N PRO A 753 -13.10 -21.49 -3.61
CA PRO A 753 -12.44 -22.42 -4.52
C PRO A 753 -12.18 -21.85 -5.91
N LYS A 754 -13.01 -20.91 -6.39
CA LYS A 754 -12.77 -20.24 -7.69
C LYS A 754 -11.50 -19.39 -7.67
N TRP A 755 -11.29 -18.62 -6.60
CA TRP A 755 -10.08 -17.82 -6.44
C TRP A 755 -8.85 -18.72 -6.29
N ILE A 756 -8.97 -19.78 -5.48
CA ILE A 756 -7.90 -20.76 -5.27
C ILE A 756 -7.50 -21.42 -6.60
N GLU A 757 -8.46 -21.87 -7.41
CA GLU A 757 -8.20 -22.42 -8.76
C GLU A 757 -7.60 -21.38 -9.72
N GLY A 758 -8.06 -20.13 -9.65
CA GLY A 758 -7.44 -19.02 -10.38
C GLY A 758 -5.96 -18.86 -10.03
N MET A 759 -5.63 -18.87 -8.74
CA MET A 759 -4.25 -18.77 -8.27
C MET A 759 -3.42 -20.03 -8.57
N LYS A 760 -4.00 -21.23 -8.56
CA LYS A 760 -3.28 -22.46 -8.95
C LYS A 760 -2.71 -22.39 -10.37
N LYS A 761 -3.40 -21.72 -11.30
CA LYS A 761 -2.93 -21.49 -12.68
C LYS A 761 -1.68 -20.60 -12.76
N GLU A 762 -1.34 -19.92 -11.66
CA GLU A 762 -0.21 -19.01 -11.56
C GLU A 762 1.05 -19.65 -10.97
N GLY A 763 0.99 -20.93 -10.57
CA GLY A 763 2.14 -21.67 -10.05
C GLY A 763 2.72 -21.02 -8.79
N TYR A 764 4.05 -20.84 -8.74
CA TYR A 764 4.73 -20.22 -7.61
C TYR A 764 4.09 -18.89 -7.18
N ALA A 765 3.78 -18.02 -8.15
CA ALA A 765 3.24 -16.69 -7.88
C ALA A 765 1.85 -16.73 -7.24
N GLY A 766 1.03 -17.72 -7.61
CA GLY A 766 -0.28 -17.95 -7.00
C GLY A 766 -0.17 -18.53 -5.60
N ALA A 767 0.72 -19.51 -5.39
CA ALA A 767 1.01 -20.05 -4.07
C ALA A 767 1.52 -18.97 -3.10
N ARG A 768 2.31 -18.01 -3.59
CA ARG A 768 2.72 -16.82 -2.81
C ARG A 768 1.53 -15.95 -2.41
N GLN A 769 0.52 -15.75 -3.26
CA GLN A 769 -0.69 -14.99 -2.86
C GLN A 769 -1.47 -15.71 -1.76
N MET A 770 -1.53 -17.04 -1.82
CA MET A 770 -2.17 -17.87 -0.80
C MET A 770 -1.45 -17.79 0.56
N ASP A 771 -0.12 -17.68 0.56
CA ASP A 771 0.65 -17.42 1.79
C ASP A 771 0.38 -16.02 2.35
N LYS A 772 0.42 -14.99 1.49
CA LYS A 772 0.40 -13.60 1.95
C LYS A 772 -0.89 -13.16 2.64
N PHE A 773 -2.06 -13.66 2.24
CA PHE A 773 -3.29 -13.25 2.93
C PHE A 773 -3.33 -13.74 4.39
N VAL A 774 -2.67 -14.87 4.70
CA VAL A 774 -2.59 -15.41 6.06
C VAL A 774 -1.72 -14.51 6.94
N GLU A 775 -0.61 -14.00 6.39
CA GLU A 775 0.25 -13.00 7.05
C GLU A 775 -0.51 -11.70 7.33
N TYR A 776 -1.36 -11.25 6.42
CA TYR A 776 -2.16 -10.02 6.62
C TYR A 776 -3.32 -10.23 7.58
N LEU A 777 -3.93 -11.42 7.60
CA LEU A 777 -4.93 -11.80 8.60
C LEU A 777 -4.31 -11.80 10.00
N TRP A 778 -3.10 -12.33 10.14
CA TRP A 778 -2.32 -12.24 11.38
C TRP A 778 -2.09 -10.78 11.81
N GLY A 779 -1.74 -9.90 10.87
CA GLY A 779 -1.66 -8.46 11.12
C GLY A 779 -2.91 -7.90 11.79
N PHE A 780 -4.09 -8.20 11.24
CA PHE A 780 -5.37 -7.81 11.85
C PHE A 780 -5.66 -8.49 13.19
N GLN A 781 -5.31 -9.77 13.36
CA GLN A 781 -5.47 -10.47 14.64
C GLN A 781 -4.70 -9.76 15.76
N VAL A 782 -3.48 -9.32 15.48
CA VAL A 782 -2.63 -8.63 16.45
C VAL A 782 -3.13 -7.22 16.73
N THR A 783 -3.47 -6.44 15.70
CA THR A 783 -3.88 -5.05 15.90
C THR A 783 -5.32 -4.87 16.37
N THR A 784 -6.20 -5.82 16.02
CA THR A 784 -7.65 -5.75 16.20
C THR A 784 -8.22 -7.16 16.43
N PRO A 785 -7.90 -7.79 17.57
CA PRO A 785 -8.24 -9.20 17.83
C PRO A 785 -9.74 -9.48 17.88
N PHE A 786 -10.59 -8.47 18.00
CA PHE A 786 -12.05 -8.64 17.92
C PHE A 786 -12.55 -8.89 16.49
N ALA A 787 -11.75 -8.59 15.46
CA ALA A 787 -12.11 -8.74 14.05
C ALA A 787 -11.63 -10.07 13.44
N VAL A 788 -10.79 -10.83 14.15
CA VAL A 788 -10.31 -12.15 13.73
C VAL A 788 -10.49 -13.11 14.90
N ASP A 789 -11.22 -14.19 14.68
CA ASP A 789 -11.51 -15.19 15.70
C ASP A 789 -11.09 -16.60 15.26
N LYS A 790 -11.32 -17.59 16.13
CA LYS A 790 -10.98 -18.99 15.86
C LYS A 790 -11.59 -19.55 14.57
N THR A 791 -12.79 -19.11 14.16
CA THR A 791 -13.46 -19.64 12.97
C THR A 791 -12.75 -19.24 11.69
N HIS A 792 -12.01 -18.12 11.71
CA HIS A 792 -11.17 -17.69 10.59
C HIS A 792 -10.00 -18.66 10.41
N TRP A 793 -9.30 -18.98 11.50
CA TRP A 793 -8.17 -19.93 11.49
C TRP A 793 -8.61 -21.36 11.20
N GLU A 794 -9.70 -21.83 11.81
CA GLU A 794 -10.26 -23.17 11.55
C GLU A 794 -10.69 -23.33 10.08
N GLN A 795 -11.27 -22.30 9.45
CA GLN A 795 -11.60 -22.37 8.03
C GLN A 795 -10.37 -22.35 7.12
N ILE A 796 -9.32 -21.59 7.47
CA ILE A 796 -8.05 -21.65 6.73
C ILE A 796 -7.44 -23.05 6.86
N TYR A 797 -7.45 -23.64 8.05
CA TYR A 797 -7.01 -25.01 8.28
C TYR A 797 -7.77 -26.00 7.40
N ASP A 798 -9.11 -25.95 7.44
CA ASP A 798 -9.96 -26.84 6.67
C ASP A 798 -9.67 -26.71 5.16
N VAL A 799 -9.61 -25.49 4.65
CA VAL A 799 -9.44 -25.25 3.22
C VAL A 799 -8.02 -25.58 2.75
N TYR A 800 -6.97 -25.10 3.43
CA TYR A 800 -5.59 -25.18 2.92
C TYR A 800 -4.81 -26.39 3.41
N ILE A 801 -5.11 -26.91 4.61
CA ILE A 801 -4.37 -28.03 5.22
C ILE A 801 -5.14 -29.34 5.04
N LYS A 802 -6.43 -29.36 5.35
CA LYS A 802 -7.29 -30.53 5.11
C LYS A 802 -7.75 -30.67 3.66
N ASP A 803 -7.52 -29.66 2.83
CA ASP A 803 -7.97 -29.62 1.44
C ASP A 803 -9.46 -29.96 1.32
N LYS A 804 -10.30 -29.26 2.11
CA LYS A 804 -11.75 -29.50 2.25
C LYS A 804 -12.49 -29.63 0.92
N TYR A 805 -12.01 -28.97 -0.13
CA TYR A 805 -12.63 -28.96 -1.46
C TYR A 805 -11.95 -29.90 -2.46
N SER A 806 -11.00 -30.72 -2.02
CA SER A 806 -10.27 -31.70 -2.83
C SER A 806 -9.61 -31.07 -4.06
N LEU A 807 -8.94 -29.93 -3.87
CA LEU A 807 -8.28 -29.17 -4.94
C LEU A 807 -6.83 -29.59 -5.17
N GLU A 808 -6.39 -30.70 -4.56
CA GLU A 808 -5.01 -31.20 -4.58
C GLU A 808 -3.99 -30.16 -4.06
N LEU A 809 -4.34 -29.40 -3.03
CA LEU A 809 -3.54 -28.24 -2.59
C LEU A 809 -2.14 -28.63 -2.15
N LYS A 810 -1.98 -29.71 -1.39
CA LYS A 810 -0.67 -30.19 -0.95
C LYS A 810 0.25 -30.47 -2.14
N LYS A 811 -0.24 -31.21 -3.14
CA LYS A 811 0.50 -31.53 -4.38
C LYS A 811 0.83 -30.26 -5.18
N PHE A 812 -0.09 -29.30 -5.21
CA PHE A 812 0.15 -27.99 -5.83
C PHE A 812 1.28 -27.23 -5.14
N PHE A 813 1.24 -27.10 -3.82
CA PHE A 813 2.29 -26.41 -3.06
C PHE A 813 3.63 -27.14 -3.15
N ASP A 814 3.67 -28.46 -2.95
CA ASP A 814 4.88 -29.28 -3.05
C ASP A 814 5.60 -29.08 -4.38
N LYS A 815 4.84 -28.95 -5.48
CA LYS A 815 5.38 -28.72 -6.82
C LYS A 815 5.84 -27.28 -7.05
N ASN A 816 5.06 -26.29 -6.62
CA ASN A 816 5.23 -24.91 -7.08
C ASN A 816 5.87 -23.98 -6.05
N ASN A 817 5.59 -24.14 -4.75
CA ASN A 817 6.16 -23.33 -3.68
C ASN A 817 5.93 -24.02 -2.32
N PRO A 818 6.75 -25.03 -1.96
CA PRO A 818 6.56 -25.77 -0.71
C PRO A 818 6.75 -24.88 0.52
N TRP A 819 7.55 -23.82 0.40
CA TRP A 819 7.81 -22.87 1.48
C TRP A 819 6.58 -22.00 1.82
N ALA A 820 5.68 -21.78 0.86
CA ALA A 820 4.42 -21.07 1.11
C ALA A 820 3.51 -21.87 2.05
N LEU A 821 3.33 -23.18 1.80
CA LEU A 821 2.53 -24.03 2.70
C LEU A 821 3.16 -24.15 4.09
N GLN A 822 4.50 -24.24 4.17
CA GLN A 822 5.22 -24.18 5.44
C GLN A 822 4.99 -22.85 6.18
N SER A 823 4.97 -21.73 5.46
CA SER A 823 4.74 -20.41 6.04
C SER A 823 3.31 -20.27 6.56
N ILE A 824 2.31 -20.76 5.82
CA ILE A 824 0.91 -20.84 6.27
C ILE A 824 0.82 -21.65 7.57
N ALA A 825 1.35 -22.87 7.60
CA ALA A 825 1.29 -23.73 8.78
C ALA A 825 2.04 -23.13 9.98
N ALA A 826 3.23 -22.56 9.75
CA ALA A 826 4.02 -21.90 10.77
C ALA A 826 3.29 -20.68 11.36
N ARG A 827 2.60 -19.89 10.52
CA ARG A 827 1.83 -18.74 10.99
C ARG A 827 0.63 -19.15 11.84
N MET A 828 -0.04 -20.24 11.48
CA MET A 828 -1.14 -20.79 12.27
C MET A 828 -0.67 -21.31 13.64
N LEU A 829 0.47 -22.03 13.69
CA LEU A 829 1.10 -22.43 14.94
C LEU A 829 1.55 -21.23 15.77
N GLU A 830 2.04 -20.17 15.13
CA GLU A 830 2.44 -18.94 15.81
C GLU A 830 1.25 -18.20 16.44
N ALA A 831 0.12 -18.15 15.73
CA ALA A 831 -1.12 -17.58 16.28
C ALA A 831 -1.61 -18.35 17.53
N ASP A 832 -1.43 -19.67 17.55
CA ASP A 832 -1.68 -20.49 18.74
C ASP A 832 -0.64 -20.25 19.85
N ARG A 833 0.65 -20.23 19.52
CA ARG A 833 1.74 -19.97 20.48
C ARG A 833 1.57 -18.62 21.19
N LYS A 834 1.13 -17.60 20.46
CA LYS A 834 0.79 -16.26 20.98
C LYS A 834 -0.62 -16.18 21.60
N LYS A 835 -1.33 -17.32 21.73
CA LYS A 835 -2.62 -17.49 22.41
C LYS A 835 -3.80 -16.75 21.76
N TYR A 836 -3.67 -16.34 20.50
CA TYR A 836 -4.77 -15.70 19.76
C TYR A 836 -5.80 -16.71 19.25
N TRP A 837 -5.42 -17.98 19.07
CA TRP A 837 -6.30 -19.01 18.49
C TRP A 837 -6.77 -20.09 19.49
N ASN A 838 -5.86 -20.70 20.26
CA ASN A 838 -6.14 -21.86 21.12
C ASN A 838 -6.68 -23.07 20.33
N ALA A 839 -5.90 -23.54 19.37
CA ALA A 839 -6.24 -24.63 18.46
C ALA A 839 -6.36 -25.99 19.19
N PRO A 840 -7.25 -26.89 18.72
CA PRO A 840 -7.29 -28.28 19.19
C PRO A 840 -5.94 -29.02 19.04
N GLU A 841 -5.62 -29.91 19.98
CA GLU A 841 -4.33 -30.63 20.00
C GLU A 841 -4.05 -31.46 18.75
N ASP A 842 -5.07 -32.11 18.19
CA ASP A 842 -4.97 -32.88 16.95
C ASP A 842 -4.65 -31.98 15.76
N MET A 843 -5.23 -30.77 15.72
CA MET A 843 -4.95 -29.77 14.71
C MET A 843 -3.51 -29.28 14.79
N LYS A 844 -3.02 -29.00 16.01
CA LYS A 844 -1.62 -28.59 16.24
C LYS A 844 -0.63 -29.66 15.82
N LYS A 845 -0.89 -30.92 16.16
CA LYS A 845 -0.07 -32.07 15.74
C LYS A 845 -0.06 -32.31 14.24
N ASN A 846 -1.09 -31.86 13.51
CA ASN A 846 -1.14 -31.99 12.06
C ASN A 846 -0.48 -30.82 11.33
N LEU A 847 -0.48 -29.64 11.93
CA LEU A 847 0.22 -28.45 11.42
C LEU A 847 1.74 -28.56 11.60
N ALA A 848 2.18 -29.13 12.73
CA ALA A 848 3.58 -29.45 13.01
C ALA A 848 4.03 -30.66 12.18
#